data_AF-A0AAE4API5-F1
#
_entry.id   AF-A0AAE4API5-F1
#
_cell.length_a   1.000
_cell.length_b   1.000
_cell.length_c   1.000
_cell.angle_alpha   90.00
_cell.angle_beta   90.00
_cell.angle_gamma   90.00
#
_symmetry.space_group_name_H-M   'P 1'
#
loop_
_entity.id
_entity.type
_entity.pdbx_description
1 polymer ?
#
loop_
_entity_poly.entity_id
_entity_poly.type
_entity_poly.pdbx_seq_one_letter_code
_entity_poly.pdbx_strand_id
1 'polypeptide(L)'
;MTFEKGNSYKLDFDRVEQVNGKLFFALKHEGKTTLPGSEPFYFRVEALDYQKNWDPDDIPEQFSCFVCGFIKDSDGQETAFPILKQDLNAILSDLYEIGKPYLFTVSALPEGRDVKGQPIEYHLLRDVHGLEHRYFSDREHGIGDELELTVSAVKGHWLEFISLTARELQKSFISGQRYFFEIVAEELDRLANRSFFAVKDKIHGYMHRFYLSHASDLGPGDEIELLVKEVSPKGWLILMPPGSEFNAGELAALREISQESPGRENGQLELKSSLVFTAKSEQDIDKQLGNELMQQIAAFMNAGGGCIYIGYRDNGTICGINNDLPLLNSSQEDEYSYKTNLDGVELKIRNTVARKLGGFANSLLDIQFQKTGDGKVVCLVIVPPSSKPIYLEKTAIYKRSGNMCQQLKGDEITFFIIDRMKRDLPKIDLDPDNMTLKVEKTEKITEKDKEEVKVLPEPDASTRSEAAPWCCFTFYRTGEISRQKDPVNGGDVLANIRLTANDKNKKARLLLCYDNGRINIVNPGEVYKEKLAKSGKKYSNGWNAKAKLIKILRCSESDLLVIHSVKPDGTAMAKAVAIANYAVHNPLSMQTQGNEFVKLELAKVVNLECVPAESGSYISRIFIRSKNGHPGYPVQSNDCRNAMSFLKKLHRRTETDSDARD
;
A
#
# COMPACT_ATOMS: atom_id res chain seq x y z
N MET A 1 28.85 -37.22 -22.24
CA MET A 1 27.86 -36.35 -21.57
C MET A 1 27.47 -35.29 -22.58
N THR A 2 26.19 -35.18 -22.95
CA THR A 2 25.74 -34.20 -23.96
C THR A 2 24.89 -33.14 -23.26
N PHE A 3 25.51 -32.01 -22.98
CA PHE A 3 24.80 -30.79 -22.60
C PHE A 3 24.25 -30.12 -23.85
N GLU A 4 23.10 -29.48 -23.72
CA GLU A 4 22.49 -28.69 -24.79
C GLU A 4 22.44 -27.22 -24.39
N LYS A 5 22.86 -26.34 -25.31
CA LYS A 5 22.83 -24.89 -25.09
C LYS A 5 21.40 -24.41 -24.94
N GLY A 6 21.14 -23.62 -23.90
CA GLY A 6 19.79 -23.11 -23.61
C GLY A 6 18.98 -23.96 -22.63
N ASN A 7 19.51 -25.11 -22.18
CA ASN A 7 18.85 -25.97 -21.19
C ASN A 7 19.48 -25.81 -19.81
N SER A 8 18.69 -26.10 -18.77
CA SER A 8 19.13 -26.15 -17.38
C SER A 8 19.27 -27.60 -16.90
N TYR A 9 20.29 -27.86 -16.10
CA TYR A 9 20.61 -29.17 -15.54
C TYR A 9 20.84 -29.04 -14.03
N LYS A 10 20.43 -30.05 -13.26
CA LYS A 10 20.77 -30.16 -11.84
C LYS A 10 22.14 -30.84 -11.70
N LEU A 11 23.06 -30.20 -10.99
CA LEU A 11 24.39 -30.74 -10.72
C LEU A 11 24.60 -30.87 -9.21
N ASP A 12 25.23 -31.95 -8.80
CA ASP A 12 25.51 -32.26 -7.39
C ASP A 12 26.66 -31.41 -6.89
N PHE A 13 26.48 -30.78 -5.73
CA PHE A 13 27.52 -30.03 -5.05
C PHE A 13 28.63 -30.96 -4.52
N ASP A 14 29.89 -30.51 -4.62
CA ASP A 14 31.03 -31.22 -4.06
C ASP A 14 31.81 -30.37 -3.05
N ARG A 15 32.28 -29.20 -3.48
CA ARG A 15 33.10 -28.31 -2.64
C ARG A 15 33.08 -26.88 -3.11
N VAL A 16 33.49 -25.98 -2.22
CA VAL A 16 33.77 -24.57 -2.55
C VAL A 16 35.23 -24.44 -2.98
N GLU A 17 35.48 -23.70 -4.06
CA GLU A 17 36.82 -23.36 -4.54
C GLU A 17 36.98 -21.83 -4.60
N GLN A 18 38.19 -21.35 -4.30
CA GLN A 18 38.53 -19.93 -4.45
C GLN A 18 39.60 -19.77 -5.53
N VAL A 19 39.30 -19.01 -6.57
CA VAL A 19 40.18 -18.79 -7.72
C VAL A 19 40.24 -17.30 -8.01
N ASN A 20 41.44 -16.70 -7.98
CA ASN A 20 41.66 -15.27 -8.25
C ASN A 20 40.74 -14.33 -7.46
N GLY A 21 40.50 -14.65 -6.17
CA GLY A 21 39.65 -13.85 -5.28
C GLY A 21 38.15 -14.03 -5.49
N LYS A 22 37.72 -14.85 -6.46
CA LYS A 22 36.32 -15.22 -6.68
C LYS A 22 36.02 -16.60 -6.11
N LEU A 23 34.80 -16.78 -5.63
CA LEU A 23 34.33 -18.02 -5.01
C LEU A 23 33.48 -18.80 -6.03
N PHE A 24 33.76 -20.08 -6.16
CA PHE A 24 33.12 -20.99 -7.11
C PHE A 24 32.61 -22.22 -6.37
N PHE A 25 31.48 -22.76 -6.84
CA PHE A 25 31.01 -24.09 -6.47
C PHE A 25 31.52 -25.10 -7.50
N ALA A 26 32.21 -26.14 -7.03
CA ALA A 26 32.60 -27.28 -7.84
C ALA A 26 31.46 -28.30 -7.82
N LEU A 27 30.99 -28.68 -9.01
CA LEU A 27 29.78 -29.46 -9.21
C LEU A 27 30.05 -30.74 -10.05
N LYS A 28 29.27 -31.80 -9.79
CA LYS A 28 29.26 -33.08 -10.49
C LYS A 28 27.95 -33.27 -11.27
N HIS A 29 27.98 -34.03 -12.35
CA HIS A 29 26.77 -34.40 -13.10
C HIS A 29 26.50 -35.90 -12.93
N GLU A 30 25.31 -36.27 -12.43
CA GLU A 30 24.90 -37.66 -12.16
C GLU A 30 25.84 -38.43 -11.21
N GLY A 31 26.43 -37.76 -10.22
CA GLY A 31 27.38 -38.40 -9.28
C GLY A 31 28.65 -39.00 -9.91
N LYS A 32 28.89 -38.81 -11.22
CA LYS A 32 30.08 -39.33 -11.91
C LYS A 32 31.18 -38.28 -11.94
N THR A 33 32.34 -38.65 -11.40
CA THR A 33 33.61 -37.96 -11.68
C THR A 33 34.35 -38.76 -12.76
N THR A 34 34.63 -38.11 -13.89
CA THR A 34 35.53 -38.54 -15.00
C THR A 34 35.01 -39.49 -16.08
N LEU A 35 35.63 -39.35 -17.27
CA LEU A 35 35.77 -40.43 -18.25
C LEU A 35 36.86 -41.40 -17.76
N PRO A 36 36.79 -42.72 -18.06
CA PRO A 36 37.76 -43.69 -17.56
C PRO A 36 39.21 -43.28 -17.92
N GLY A 37 40.07 -43.12 -16.90
CA GLY A 37 41.51 -42.86 -17.07
C GLY A 37 41.98 -41.39 -17.00
N SER A 38 41.12 -40.43 -16.62
CA SER A 38 41.49 -39.01 -16.42
C SER A 38 41.23 -38.53 -14.99
N GLU A 39 41.87 -37.41 -14.58
CA GLU A 39 41.61 -36.77 -13.27
C GLU A 39 40.14 -36.32 -13.10
N PRO A 40 39.61 -36.26 -11.85
CA PRO A 40 38.27 -35.76 -11.52
C PRO A 40 37.85 -34.49 -12.26
N PHE A 41 36.92 -34.60 -13.22
CA PHE A 41 36.41 -33.47 -13.98
C PHE A 41 35.22 -32.84 -13.25
N TYR A 42 35.39 -31.60 -12.78
CA TYR A 42 34.36 -30.82 -12.08
C TYR A 42 33.95 -29.63 -12.92
N PHE A 43 32.67 -29.28 -12.86
CA PHE A 43 32.19 -28.02 -13.41
C PHE A 43 32.28 -26.93 -12.35
N ARG A 44 32.69 -25.73 -12.74
CA ARG A 44 32.73 -24.57 -11.84
C ARG A 44 31.62 -23.61 -12.18
N VAL A 45 30.93 -23.15 -11.16
CA VAL A 45 29.95 -22.07 -11.28
C VAL A 45 30.25 -21.02 -10.23
N GLU A 46 30.29 -19.74 -10.64
CA GLU A 46 30.57 -18.63 -9.74
C GLU A 46 29.44 -18.49 -8.70
N ALA A 47 29.82 -18.28 -7.44
CA ALA A 47 28.87 -18.01 -6.37
C ALA A 47 28.29 -16.60 -6.50
N LEU A 48 26.98 -16.48 -6.30
CA LEU A 48 26.28 -15.20 -6.23
C LEU A 48 26.69 -14.48 -4.93
N ASP A 49 26.55 -13.16 -4.90
CA ASP A 49 27.08 -12.34 -3.80
C ASP A 49 26.56 -12.75 -2.42
N TYR A 50 25.27 -13.10 -2.29
CA TYR A 50 24.70 -13.56 -1.02
C TYR A 50 25.16 -14.97 -0.60
N GLN A 51 25.64 -15.79 -1.55
CA GLN A 51 26.08 -17.16 -1.30
C GLN A 51 27.53 -17.22 -0.82
N LYS A 52 28.28 -16.12 -0.94
CA LYS A 52 29.69 -16.04 -0.51
C LYS A 52 29.88 -16.23 1.00
N ASN A 53 28.84 -16.01 1.79
CA ASN A 53 28.84 -16.09 3.25
C ASN A 53 27.94 -17.21 3.79
N TRP A 54 27.55 -18.18 2.96
CA TRP A 54 26.80 -19.34 3.42
C TRP A 54 27.62 -20.16 4.42
N ASP A 55 26.95 -20.62 5.47
CA ASP A 55 27.51 -21.65 6.35
C ASP A 55 27.66 -22.95 5.52
N PRO A 56 28.75 -23.72 5.67
CA PRO A 56 28.90 -25.00 5.00
C PRO A 56 27.69 -25.94 5.13
N ASP A 57 26.97 -25.87 6.26
CA ASP A 57 25.76 -26.69 6.50
C ASP A 57 24.52 -26.18 5.73
N ASP A 58 24.54 -24.95 5.23
CA ASP A 58 23.44 -24.32 4.49
C ASP A 58 23.58 -24.45 2.95
N ILE A 59 24.68 -25.03 2.46
CA ILE A 59 24.92 -25.18 1.02
C ILE A 59 24.03 -26.31 0.46
N PRO A 60 23.22 -26.05 -0.60
CA PRO A 60 22.37 -27.08 -1.21
C PRO A 60 23.19 -28.25 -1.77
N GLU A 61 22.65 -29.46 -1.64
CA GLU A 61 23.24 -30.67 -2.24
C GLU A 61 23.26 -30.64 -3.77
N GLN A 62 22.39 -29.84 -4.39
CA GLN A 62 22.29 -29.70 -5.85
C GLN A 62 22.07 -28.25 -6.27
N PHE A 63 22.68 -27.86 -7.40
CA PHE A 63 22.52 -26.56 -8.03
C PHE A 63 21.87 -26.72 -9.42
N SER A 64 20.86 -25.90 -9.70
CA SER A 64 20.35 -25.76 -11.07
C SER A 64 21.26 -24.84 -11.87
N CYS A 65 21.81 -25.32 -12.98
CA CYS A 65 22.74 -24.59 -13.82
C CYS A 65 22.30 -24.56 -15.28
N PHE A 66 22.32 -23.37 -15.86
CA PHE A 66 21.98 -23.09 -17.24
C PHE A 66 23.23 -23.13 -18.14
N VAL A 67 23.13 -23.81 -19.29
CA VAL A 67 24.21 -23.92 -20.28
C VAL A 67 24.21 -22.69 -21.20
N CYS A 68 25.16 -21.77 -20.99
CA CYS A 68 25.29 -20.54 -21.79
C CYS A 68 25.93 -20.78 -23.16
N GLY A 69 26.72 -21.84 -23.30
CA GLY A 69 27.50 -22.16 -24.49
C GLY A 69 28.58 -23.16 -24.15
N PHE A 70 29.59 -23.27 -25.01
CA PHE A 70 30.69 -24.22 -24.84
C PHE A 70 32.05 -23.51 -24.92
N ILE A 71 33.03 -24.04 -24.19
CA ILE A 71 34.42 -23.57 -24.25
C ILE A 71 34.91 -23.78 -25.68
N LYS A 72 35.62 -22.79 -26.23
CA LYS A 72 36.23 -22.90 -27.55
C LYS A 72 37.69 -23.37 -27.43
N ASP A 73 38.11 -24.23 -28.34
CA ASP A 73 39.51 -24.63 -28.44
C ASP A 73 40.39 -23.53 -29.07
N SER A 74 41.68 -23.83 -29.23
CA SER A 74 42.66 -22.90 -29.84
C SER A 74 42.32 -22.50 -31.28
N ASP A 75 41.54 -23.31 -31.98
CA ASP A 75 41.11 -23.09 -33.36
C ASP A 75 39.73 -22.41 -33.43
N GLY A 76 39.14 -22.08 -32.28
CA GLY A 76 37.87 -21.39 -32.16
C GLY A 76 36.63 -22.29 -32.33
N GLN A 77 36.79 -23.61 -32.39
CA GLN A 77 35.69 -24.56 -32.45
C GLN A 77 35.12 -24.83 -31.05
N GLU A 78 33.79 -24.97 -30.96
CA GLU A 78 33.13 -25.29 -29.69
C GLU A 78 33.46 -26.73 -29.26
N THR A 79 33.98 -26.87 -28.05
CA THR A 79 34.28 -28.16 -27.42
C THR A 79 33.02 -28.76 -26.79
N ALA A 80 33.12 -29.98 -26.25
CA ALA A 80 32.03 -30.60 -25.47
C ALA A 80 31.87 -30.03 -24.04
N PHE A 81 32.71 -29.07 -23.62
CA PHE A 81 32.71 -28.56 -22.26
C PHE A 81 31.79 -27.34 -22.10
N PRO A 82 30.69 -27.44 -21.34
CA PRO A 82 29.74 -26.35 -21.19
C PRO A 82 30.30 -25.22 -20.34
N ILE A 83 29.89 -24.00 -20.68
CA ILE A 83 30.00 -22.82 -19.83
C ILE A 83 28.69 -22.72 -19.04
N LEU A 84 28.78 -22.99 -17.74
CA LEU A 84 27.63 -23.03 -16.84
C LEU A 84 27.48 -21.71 -16.06
N LYS A 85 26.24 -21.28 -15.86
CA LYS A 85 25.85 -20.27 -14.87
C LYS A 85 24.73 -20.82 -14.02
N GLN A 86 24.56 -20.32 -12.80
CA GLN A 86 23.40 -20.69 -11.98
C GLN A 86 22.12 -20.25 -12.71
N ASP A 87 21.09 -21.11 -12.68
CA ASP A 87 19.80 -20.83 -13.29
C ASP A 87 19.01 -19.85 -12.42
N LEU A 88 19.11 -18.57 -12.75
CA LEU A 88 18.40 -17.50 -12.04
C LEU A 88 16.89 -17.64 -12.14
N ASN A 89 16.32 -18.27 -13.17
CA ASN A 89 14.87 -18.46 -13.25
C ASN A 89 14.40 -19.44 -12.18
N ALA A 90 15.10 -20.58 -12.07
CA ALA A 90 14.85 -21.56 -11.03
C ALA A 90 15.07 -20.95 -9.63
N ILE A 91 16.19 -20.24 -9.42
CA ILE A 91 16.50 -19.59 -8.14
C ILE A 91 15.43 -18.56 -7.76
N LEU A 92 15.04 -17.67 -8.69
CA LEU A 92 14.03 -16.66 -8.40
C LEU A 92 12.65 -17.29 -8.13
N SER A 93 12.31 -18.38 -8.83
CA SER A 93 11.06 -19.11 -8.59
C SER A 93 11.02 -19.80 -7.22
N ASP A 94 12.17 -20.21 -6.71
CA ASP A 94 12.30 -20.79 -5.36
C ASP A 94 12.31 -19.70 -4.27
N LEU A 95 12.89 -18.52 -4.56
CA LEU A 95 13.01 -17.41 -3.60
C LEU A 95 11.73 -16.57 -3.47
N TYR A 96 10.93 -16.46 -4.53
CA TYR A 96 9.81 -15.52 -4.62
C TYR A 96 8.49 -16.20 -4.97
N GLU A 97 7.46 -15.90 -4.19
CA GLU A 97 6.10 -16.35 -4.43
C GLU A 97 5.30 -15.27 -5.16
N ILE A 98 4.65 -15.65 -6.26
CA ILE A 98 3.79 -14.76 -7.04
C ILE A 98 2.64 -14.24 -6.17
N GLY A 99 2.41 -12.92 -6.22
CA GLY A 99 1.36 -12.23 -5.47
C GLY A 99 1.75 -11.80 -4.05
N LYS A 100 3.00 -12.04 -3.63
CA LYS A 100 3.52 -11.58 -2.34
C LYS A 100 4.41 -10.33 -2.44
N PRO A 101 4.35 -9.43 -1.45
CA PRO A 101 5.22 -8.26 -1.36
C PRO A 101 6.60 -8.61 -0.84
N TYR A 102 7.63 -7.99 -1.42
CA TYR A 102 9.03 -8.11 -1.03
C TYR A 102 9.70 -6.74 -1.06
N LEU A 103 10.76 -6.58 -0.28
CA LEU A 103 11.51 -5.33 -0.21
C LEU A 103 12.66 -5.31 -1.21
N PHE A 104 12.82 -4.17 -1.86
CA PHE A 104 13.86 -3.89 -2.84
C PHE A 104 14.48 -2.52 -2.56
N THR A 105 15.75 -2.34 -2.88
CA THR A 105 16.43 -1.04 -2.75
C THR A 105 16.82 -0.53 -4.12
N VAL A 106 16.53 0.71 -4.46
CA VAL A 106 17.00 1.32 -5.71
C VAL A 106 18.53 1.43 -5.66
N SER A 107 19.24 0.63 -6.46
CA SER A 107 20.70 0.59 -6.50
C SER A 107 21.28 1.55 -7.54
N ALA A 108 20.56 1.80 -8.64
CA ALA A 108 20.98 2.73 -9.69
C ALA A 108 19.78 3.25 -10.50
N LEU A 109 20.02 4.32 -11.27
CA LEU A 109 19.10 4.91 -12.23
C LEU A 109 19.74 4.91 -13.64
N PRO A 110 19.82 3.76 -14.31
CA PRO A 110 20.48 3.67 -15.61
C PRO A 110 19.56 4.21 -16.72
N GLU A 111 20.15 4.89 -17.69
CA GLU A 111 19.50 5.13 -18.99
C GLU A 111 19.65 3.86 -19.84
N GLY A 112 18.53 3.17 -20.12
CA GLY A 112 18.48 1.99 -20.99
C GLY A 112 18.14 2.34 -22.43
N ARG A 113 18.25 1.34 -23.32
CA ARG A 113 17.65 1.39 -24.65
C ARG A 113 16.79 0.16 -24.91
N ASP A 114 15.65 0.34 -25.56
CA ASP A 114 14.76 -0.74 -25.98
C ASP A 114 15.34 -1.53 -27.15
N VAL A 115 14.66 -2.60 -27.56
CA VAL A 115 15.08 -3.46 -28.69
C VAL A 115 15.12 -2.69 -30.03
N LYS A 116 14.50 -1.51 -30.10
CA LYS A 116 14.46 -0.60 -31.25
C LYS A 116 15.45 0.57 -31.11
N GLY A 117 16.24 0.61 -30.04
CA GLY A 117 17.24 1.65 -29.76
C GLY A 117 16.69 2.93 -29.12
N GLN A 118 15.42 2.98 -28.71
CA GLN A 118 14.82 4.12 -28.02
C GLN A 118 15.23 4.16 -26.54
N PRO A 119 15.49 5.33 -25.94
CA PRO A 119 15.82 5.44 -24.53
C PRO A 119 14.65 4.97 -23.66
N ILE A 120 14.94 4.13 -22.66
CA ILE A 120 13.97 3.74 -21.63
C ILE A 120 14.60 4.04 -20.26
N GLU A 121 13.86 4.76 -19.42
CA GLU A 121 14.20 4.99 -18.03
C GLU A 121 13.66 3.85 -17.16
N TYR A 122 14.48 3.33 -16.26
CA TYR A 122 14.08 2.34 -15.27
C TYR A 122 14.93 2.45 -14.00
N HIS A 123 14.37 2.02 -12.89
CA HIS A 123 15.07 1.86 -11.62
C HIS A 123 15.74 0.49 -11.60
N LEU A 124 17.05 0.46 -11.36
CA LEU A 124 17.72 -0.79 -11.02
C LEU A 124 17.48 -1.03 -9.54
N LEU A 125 16.76 -2.10 -9.24
CA LEU A 125 16.47 -2.52 -7.88
C LEU A 125 17.44 -3.61 -7.47
N ARG A 126 17.86 -3.61 -6.23
CA ARG A 126 18.61 -4.70 -5.60
C ARG A 126 17.73 -5.33 -4.55
N ASP A 127 17.59 -6.65 -4.62
CA ASP A 127 16.84 -7.40 -3.64
C ASP A 127 17.68 -7.74 -2.39
N VAL A 128 17.04 -8.38 -1.41
CA VAL A 128 17.68 -8.79 -0.16
C VAL A 128 18.74 -9.88 -0.33
N HIS A 129 18.81 -10.52 -1.51
CA HIS A 129 19.82 -11.48 -1.91
C HIS A 129 20.91 -10.82 -2.78
N GLY A 130 20.89 -9.51 -2.94
CA GLY A 130 21.86 -8.78 -3.76
C GLY A 130 21.68 -8.98 -5.27
N LEU A 131 20.60 -9.63 -5.71
CA LEU A 131 20.27 -9.75 -7.13
C LEU A 131 19.62 -8.47 -7.62
N GLU A 132 19.91 -8.11 -8.86
CA GLU A 132 19.40 -6.88 -9.45
C GLU A 132 18.17 -7.16 -10.32
N HIS A 133 17.23 -6.22 -10.31
CA HIS A 133 15.94 -6.28 -11.01
C HIS A 133 15.65 -4.96 -11.71
N ARG A 134 15.00 -5.01 -12.87
CA ARG A 134 14.54 -3.79 -13.56
C ARG A 134 13.14 -3.45 -13.12
N TYR A 135 12.94 -2.21 -12.71
CA TYR A 135 11.63 -1.70 -12.33
C TYR A 135 11.30 -0.45 -13.13
N PHE A 136 10.22 -0.53 -13.90
CA PHE A 136 9.71 0.57 -14.68
C PHE A 136 8.62 1.25 -13.86
N SER A 137 9.02 2.26 -13.08
CA SER A 137 8.11 3.03 -12.24
C SER A 137 7.52 4.20 -13.01
N ASP A 138 6.24 4.49 -12.80
CA ASP A 138 5.60 5.75 -13.20
C ASP A 138 5.96 6.90 -12.24
N ARG A 139 6.80 6.65 -11.21
CA ARG A 139 7.22 7.59 -10.16
C ARG A 139 8.74 7.73 -10.12
N GLU A 140 9.22 8.93 -9.80
CA GLU A 140 10.62 9.14 -9.47
C GLU A 140 10.96 8.47 -8.13
N HIS A 141 12.09 7.76 -8.11
CA HIS A 141 12.68 7.18 -6.91
C HIS A 141 14.18 7.47 -6.95
N GLY A 142 14.73 7.84 -5.80
CA GLY A 142 16.16 8.11 -5.63
C GLY A 142 16.95 6.83 -5.39
N ILE A 143 18.26 6.88 -5.64
CA ILE A 143 19.18 5.81 -5.25
C ILE A 143 19.17 5.68 -3.73
N GLY A 144 18.97 4.45 -3.23
CA GLY A 144 18.84 4.13 -1.82
C GLY A 144 17.40 4.02 -1.32
N ASP A 145 16.40 4.37 -2.14
CA ASP A 145 14.99 4.21 -1.76
C ASP A 145 14.63 2.75 -1.58
N GLU A 146 13.93 2.43 -0.49
CA GLU A 146 13.40 1.11 -0.21
C GLU A 146 11.95 1.02 -0.71
N LEU A 147 11.70 0.11 -1.64
CA LEU A 147 10.40 -0.14 -2.26
C LEU A 147 9.89 -1.51 -1.82
N GLU A 148 8.69 -1.54 -1.23
CA GLU A 148 7.94 -2.78 -1.11
C GLU A 148 7.20 -2.99 -2.44
N LEU A 149 7.49 -4.09 -3.15
CA LEU A 149 6.91 -4.42 -4.44
C LEU A 149 6.34 -5.84 -4.42
N THR A 150 5.16 -6.03 -5.00
CA THR A 150 4.55 -7.36 -5.12
C THR A 150 5.05 -8.05 -6.38
N VAL A 151 5.61 -9.25 -6.25
CA VAL A 151 6.09 -10.03 -7.41
C VAL A 151 4.89 -10.53 -8.20
N SER A 152 4.80 -10.19 -9.48
CA SER A 152 3.71 -10.62 -10.37
C SER A 152 4.09 -11.82 -11.23
N ALA A 153 5.36 -11.95 -11.58
CA ALA A 153 5.90 -13.07 -12.35
C ALA A 153 7.43 -13.14 -12.23
N VAL A 154 7.99 -14.31 -12.53
CA VAL A 154 9.42 -14.51 -12.79
C VAL A 154 9.61 -14.66 -14.29
N LYS A 155 10.50 -13.85 -14.89
CA LYS A 155 10.72 -13.81 -16.34
C LYS A 155 12.19 -13.88 -16.69
N GLY A 156 12.67 -15.10 -16.93
CA GLY A 156 14.08 -15.36 -17.19
C GLY A 156 14.90 -15.04 -15.94
N HIS A 157 15.67 -13.95 -15.97
CA HIS A 157 16.53 -13.53 -14.85
C HIS A 157 16.01 -12.28 -14.12
N TRP A 158 14.77 -11.86 -14.38
CA TRP A 158 14.17 -10.68 -13.72
C TRP A 158 12.83 -11.04 -13.05
N LEU A 159 12.51 -10.31 -11.98
CA LEU A 159 11.16 -10.25 -11.43
C LEU A 159 10.32 -9.18 -12.14
N GLU A 160 9.04 -9.47 -12.37
CA GLU A 160 8.03 -8.47 -12.71
C GLU A 160 7.26 -8.07 -11.44
N PHE A 161 6.81 -6.81 -11.36
CA PHE A 161 6.21 -6.23 -10.16
C PHE A 161 4.82 -5.63 -10.42
N ILE A 162 3.94 -5.74 -9.43
CA ILE A 162 2.70 -4.95 -9.29
C ILE A 162 2.94 -3.85 -8.25
N SER A 163 2.56 -2.60 -8.55
CA SER A 163 2.65 -1.51 -7.58
C SER A 163 1.67 -1.74 -6.41
N LEU A 164 2.18 -1.82 -5.18
CA LEU A 164 1.40 -2.10 -3.97
C LEU A 164 0.30 -1.07 -3.68
N THR A 165 0.44 0.14 -4.22
CA THR A 165 -0.53 1.23 -4.10
C THR A 165 -1.93 0.82 -4.53
N ALA A 166 -2.11 0.01 -5.58
CA ALA A 166 -3.45 -0.41 -6.00
C ALA A 166 -4.16 -1.26 -4.94
N ARG A 167 -3.46 -2.22 -4.33
CA ARG A 167 -4.03 -3.14 -3.33
C ARG A 167 -4.28 -2.45 -1.99
N GLU A 168 -3.42 -1.52 -1.60
CA GLU A 168 -3.57 -0.76 -0.34
C GLU A 168 -4.67 0.29 -0.43
N LEU A 169 -4.77 0.98 -1.57
CA LEU A 169 -5.87 1.90 -1.85
C LEU A 169 -7.20 1.13 -1.90
N GLN A 170 -7.27 -0.05 -2.52
CA GLN A 170 -8.49 -0.88 -2.56
C GLN A 170 -8.98 -1.31 -1.18
N LYS A 171 -8.08 -1.53 -0.21
CA LYS A 171 -8.45 -1.87 1.16
C LYS A 171 -8.95 -0.67 1.97
N SER A 172 -8.47 0.52 1.63
CA SER A 172 -8.61 1.71 2.49
C SER A 172 -9.66 2.70 1.97
N PHE A 173 -9.94 2.65 0.68
CA PHE A 173 -10.92 3.48 0.01
C PHE A 173 -12.01 2.61 -0.60
N ILE A 174 -13.22 2.80 -0.10
CA ILE A 174 -14.41 2.10 -0.59
C ILE A 174 -14.97 2.90 -1.77
N SER A 175 -15.15 2.21 -2.91
CA SER A 175 -15.82 2.76 -4.08
C SER A 175 -17.21 3.28 -3.71
N GLY A 176 -17.52 4.52 -4.09
CA GLY A 176 -18.75 5.22 -3.75
C GLY A 176 -18.74 5.96 -2.39
N GLN A 177 -17.66 5.90 -1.61
CA GLN A 177 -17.53 6.67 -0.37
C GLN A 177 -16.74 7.97 -0.55
N ARG A 178 -17.00 8.92 0.35
CA ARG A 178 -16.35 10.23 0.39
C ARG A 178 -15.23 10.27 1.42
N TYR A 179 -14.14 10.93 1.06
CA TYR A 179 -12.96 11.11 1.90
C TYR A 179 -12.44 12.53 1.76
N PHE A 180 -11.80 13.04 2.80
CA PHE A 180 -11.13 14.34 2.75
C PHE A 180 -9.72 14.22 2.20
N PHE A 181 -9.36 15.15 1.32
CA PHE A 181 -8.04 15.29 0.74
C PHE A 181 -7.52 16.70 0.98
N GLU A 182 -6.21 16.84 1.13
CA GLU A 182 -5.52 18.13 1.21
C GLU A 182 -5.05 18.53 -0.19
N ILE A 183 -5.38 19.74 -0.65
CA ILE A 183 -4.87 20.27 -1.90
C ILE A 183 -3.43 20.72 -1.67
N VAL A 184 -2.47 20.10 -2.35
CA VAL A 184 -1.05 20.42 -2.19
C VAL A 184 -0.59 21.44 -3.23
N ALA A 185 -1.06 21.31 -4.46
CA ALA A 185 -0.71 22.20 -5.56
C ALA A 185 -1.80 22.18 -6.64
N GLU A 186 -1.84 23.24 -7.45
CA GLU A 186 -2.52 23.25 -8.74
C GLU A 186 -1.46 23.12 -9.84
N GLU A 187 -1.62 22.15 -10.72
CA GLU A 187 -0.66 21.83 -11.77
C GLU A 187 -1.34 21.71 -13.13
N LEU A 188 -0.58 21.91 -14.21
CA LEU A 188 -1.07 21.77 -15.57
C LEU A 188 -0.71 20.41 -16.14
N ASP A 189 -1.72 19.62 -16.51
CA ASP A 189 -1.51 18.40 -17.29
C ASP A 189 -1.21 18.78 -18.74
N ARG A 190 0.06 18.74 -19.13
CA ARG A 190 0.52 19.15 -20.48
C ARG A 190 0.01 18.23 -21.60
N LEU A 191 -0.35 16.99 -21.27
CA LEU A 191 -0.88 16.02 -22.24
C LEU A 191 -2.39 16.21 -22.44
N ALA A 192 -3.12 16.56 -21.37
CA ALA A 192 -4.56 16.81 -21.40
C ALA A 192 -4.95 18.29 -21.55
N ASN A 193 -3.96 19.19 -21.63
CA ASN A 193 -4.08 20.65 -21.67
C ASN A 193 -5.09 21.23 -20.67
N ARG A 194 -5.06 20.74 -19.42
CA ARG A 194 -6.01 21.11 -18.37
C ARG A 194 -5.35 21.14 -17.00
N SER A 195 -5.74 22.09 -16.15
CA SER A 195 -5.31 22.14 -14.76
C SER A 195 -5.94 21.02 -13.92
N PHE A 196 -5.16 20.47 -12.99
CA PHE A 196 -5.61 19.55 -11.97
C PHE A 196 -5.06 19.96 -10.61
N PHE A 197 -5.77 19.58 -9.56
CA PHE A 197 -5.25 19.67 -8.19
C PHE A 197 -4.50 18.39 -7.85
N ALA A 198 -3.25 18.55 -7.41
CA ALA A 198 -2.49 17.51 -6.74
C ALA A 198 -3.04 17.41 -5.32
N VAL A 199 -3.80 16.36 -5.05
CA VAL A 199 -4.50 16.15 -3.78
C VAL A 199 -3.88 15.01 -3.01
N LYS A 200 -3.66 15.21 -1.71
CA LYS A 200 -3.06 14.25 -0.81
C LYS A 200 -4.13 13.56 0.02
N ASP A 201 -4.13 12.23 0.00
CA ASP A 201 -5.05 11.45 0.81
C ASP A 201 -4.63 11.49 2.30
N LYS A 202 -5.60 11.56 3.21
CA LYS A 202 -5.31 11.66 4.65
C LYS A 202 -5.05 10.33 5.34
N ILE A 203 -5.27 9.20 4.67
CA ILE A 203 -5.13 7.86 5.25
C ILE A 203 -3.68 7.39 5.14
N HIS A 204 -3.09 7.54 3.95
CA HIS A 204 -1.74 7.09 3.60
C HIS A 204 -0.80 8.22 3.22
N GLY A 205 -1.32 9.41 2.91
CA GLY A 205 -0.51 10.54 2.48
C GLY A 205 -0.08 10.49 1.02
N TYR A 206 -0.73 9.65 0.20
CA TYR A 206 -0.44 9.52 -1.23
C TYR A 206 -1.04 10.67 -2.03
N MET A 207 -0.31 11.03 -3.08
CA MET A 207 -0.71 12.06 -4.03
C MET A 207 -1.58 11.47 -5.13
N HIS A 208 -2.67 12.16 -5.44
CA HIS A 208 -3.61 11.84 -6.51
C HIS A 208 -3.90 13.09 -7.34
N ARG A 209 -4.42 12.87 -8.54
CA ARG A 209 -4.87 13.97 -9.41
C ARG A 209 -6.37 14.12 -9.31
N PHE A 210 -6.83 15.35 -9.13
CA PHE A 210 -8.23 15.68 -9.15
C PHE A 210 -8.52 16.82 -10.13
N TYR A 211 -9.38 16.55 -11.11
CA TYR A 211 -9.69 17.50 -12.17
C TYR A 211 -11.02 18.22 -11.89
N LEU A 212 -10.94 19.45 -11.37
CA LEU A 212 -12.10 20.27 -11.07
C LEU A 212 -12.78 20.77 -12.35
N SER A 213 -14.11 20.62 -12.44
CA SER A 213 -14.90 20.92 -13.66
C SER A 213 -15.15 22.42 -13.87
N HIS A 214 -14.97 23.24 -12.84
CA HIS A 214 -15.12 24.69 -12.87
C HIS A 214 -14.02 25.34 -12.02
N ALA A 215 -13.77 26.63 -12.24
CA ALA A 215 -12.92 27.43 -11.37
C ALA A 215 -13.51 27.39 -9.95
N SER A 216 -12.69 26.99 -8.98
CA SER A 216 -13.01 27.03 -7.55
C SER A 216 -12.10 28.03 -6.87
N ASP A 217 -12.57 28.67 -5.82
CA ASP A 217 -11.75 29.54 -4.95
C ASP A 217 -10.76 28.75 -4.07
N LEU A 218 -10.70 27.42 -4.24
CA LEU A 218 -9.83 26.51 -3.50
C LEU A 218 -8.40 26.56 -4.04
N GLY A 219 -7.43 26.61 -3.15
CA GLY A 219 -6.00 26.63 -3.47
C GLY A 219 -5.17 25.68 -2.60
N PRO A 220 -3.83 25.69 -2.78
CA PRO A 220 -2.90 24.92 -1.96
C PRO A 220 -3.09 25.18 -0.45
N GLY A 221 -3.22 24.11 0.33
CA GLY A 221 -3.49 24.14 1.77
C GLY A 221 -4.96 23.95 2.15
N ASP A 222 -5.89 24.08 1.18
CA ASP A 222 -7.31 23.86 1.44
C ASP A 222 -7.65 22.36 1.47
N GLU A 223 -8.69 22.02 2.24
CA GLU A 223 -9.22 20.67 2.28
C GLU A 223 -10.46 20.54 1.39
N ILE A 224 -10.55 19.41 0.69
CA ILE A 224 -11.67 19.09 -0.19
C ILE A 224 -12.18 17.67 0.08
N GLU A 225 -13.50 17.54 0.22
CA GLU A 225 -14.15 16.23 0.31
C GLU A 225 -14.41 15.69 -1.11
N LEU A 226 -13.90 14.50 -1.42
CA LEU A 226 -14.03 13.88 -2.73
C LEU A 226 -14.58 12.46 -2.62
N LEU A 227 -15.43 12.08 -3.58
CA LEU A 227 -15.93 10.72 -3.70
C LEU A 227 -14.91 9.87 -4.47
N VAL A 228 -14.57 8.71 -3.91
CA VAL A 228 -13.73 7.72 -4.58
C VAL A 228 -14.62 6.88 -5.48
N LYS A 229 -14.48 7.02 -6.79
CA LYS A 229 -15.20 6.20 -7.76
C LYS A 229 -14.64 4.78 -7.81
N GLU A 230 -13.33 4.65 -8.00
CA GLU A 230 -12.63 3.37 -8.02
C GLU A 230 -11.14 3.55 -7.77
N VAL A 231 -10.46 2.44 -7.56
CA VAL A 231 -8.99 2.37 -7.47
C VAL A 231 -8.47 1.76 -8.75
N SER A 232 -7.70 2.52 -9.52
CA SER A 232 -7.15 2.03 -10.78
C SER A 232 -6.13 0.90 -10.54
N PRO A 233 -5.97 -0.03 -11.51
CA PRO A 233 -4.98 -1.11 -11.42
C PRO A 233 -3.53 -0.62 -11.25
N LYS A 234 -3.26 0.63 -11.62
CA LYS A 234 -1.93 1.29 -11.52
C LYS A 234 -1.67 1.96 -10.16
N GLY A 235 -2.64 1.95 -9.25
CA GLY A 235 -2.48 2.52 -7.91
C GLY A 235 -2.80 4.00 -7.79
N TRP A 236 -3.85 4.45 -8.50
CA TRP A 236 -4.41 5.81 -8.42
C TRP A 236 -5.88 5.76 -8.01
N LEU A 237 -6.31 6.69 -7.15
CA LEU A 237 -7.73 6.92 -6.90
C LEU A 237 -8.36 7.70 -8.05
N ILE A 238 -9.50 7.22 -8.52
CA ILE A 238 -10.35 7.97 -9.45
C ILE A 238 -11.33 8.79 -8.61
N LEU A 239 -11.10 10.10 -8.55
CA LEU A 239 -11.75 11.01 -7.61
C LEU A 239 -12.83 11.86 -8.29
N MET A 240 -13.90 12.16 -7.54
CA MET A 240 -15.06 12.91 -8.00
C MET A 240 -15.42 14.03 -7.01
N PRO A 241 -15.96 15.17 -7.47
CA PRO A 241 -16.30 16.31 -6.61
C PRO A 241 -17.35 15.97 -5.53
N PRO A 242 -17.43 16.76 -4.45
CA PRO A 242 -18.47 16.58 -3.43
C PRO A 242 -19.86 16.85 -4.01
N GLY A 243 -20.86 16.09 -3.59
CA GLY A 243 -22.20 16.11 -4.17
C GLY A 243 -22.35 15.25 -5.43
N SER A 244 -21.42 14.34 -5.70
CA SER A 244 -21.60 13.18 -6.61
C SER A 244 -22.41 12.11 -5.88
N GLU A 245 -23.58 11.69 -6.38
CA GLU A 245 -24.27 10.46 -5.95
C GLU A 245 -23.72 9.32 -6.82
N PHE A 246 -23.17 8.30 -6.18
CA PHE A 246 -22.81 7.04 -6.82
C PHE A 246 -23.50 5.93 -6.05
N ASN A 247 -24.66 5.50 -6.52
CA ASN A 247 -25.39 4.40 -5.90
C ASN A 247 -24.82 3.08 -6.44
N ALA A 248 -23.98 2.41 -5.64
CA ALA A 248 -23.38 1.12 -6.00
C ALA A 248 -24.44 0.05 -6.34
N GLY A 249 -25.65 0.14 -5.78
CA GLY A 249 -26.77 -0.74 -6.12
C GLY A 249 -27.35 -0.48 -7.51
N GLU A 250 -27.40 0.78 -7.95
CA GLU A 250 -27.85 1.15 -9.31
C GLU A 250 -26.81 0.75 -10.37
N LEU A 251 -25.51 0.88 -10.06
CA LEU A 251 -24.45 0.38 -10.94
C LEU A 251 -24.47 -1.15 -11.06
N ALA A 252 -24.69 -1.86 -9.95
CA ALA A 252 -24.84 -3.32 -9.97
C ALA A 252 -26.04 -3.74 -10.81
N ALA A 253 -27.19 -3.07 -10.67
CA ALA A 253 -28.37 -3.30 -11.51
C ALA A 253 -28.12 -3.00 -12.99
N LEU A 254 -27.44 -1.90 -13.32
CA LEU A 254 -27.05 -1.58 -14.71
C LEU A 254 -26.08 -2.61 -15.29
N ARG A 255 -25.18 -3.15 -14.47
CA ARG A 255 -24.26 -4.23 -14.86
C ARG A 255 -25.00 -5.56 -15.09
N GLU A 256 -26.02 -5.89 -14.28
CA GLU A 256 -26.88 -7.05 -14.52
C GLU A 256 -27.67 -6.91 -15.83
N ILE A 257 -28.30 -5.75 -16.07
CA ILE A 257 -28.97 -5.42 -17.34
C ILE A 257 -27.98 -5.55 -18.52
N SER A 258 -26.70 -5.24 -18.30
CA SER A 258 -25.70 -5.29 -19.35
C SER A 258 -25.23 -6.69 -19.77
N GLN A 259 -25.52 -7.71 -18.96
CA GLN A 259 -25.14 -9.11 -19.23
C GLN A 259 -26.19 -9.88 -20.04
N GLU A 260 -27.40 -9.35 -20.20
CA GLU A 260 -28.42 -9.94 -21.06
C GLU A 260 -28.26 -9.47 -22.52
N SER A 261 -28.77 -10.25 -23.48
CA SER A 261 -28.84 -9.81 -24.88
C SER A 261 -29.72 -8.56 -24.95
N PRO A 262 -29.22 -7.42 -25.48
CA PRO A 262 -29.99 -6.20 -25.47
C PRO A 262 -31.25 -6.41 -26.32
N GLY A 263 -32.42 -6.26 -25.68
CA GLY A 263 -33.71 -6.34 -26.36
C GLY A 263 -33.95 -5.12 -27.24
N ARG A 264 -35.08 -4.43 -27.02
CA ARG A 264 -35.41 -3.19 -27.74
C ARG A 264 -35.03 -1.97 -26.90
N GLU A 265 -34.66 -0.88 -27.57
CA GLU A 265 -34.45 0.44 -26.95
C GLU A 265 -35.60 0.82 -26.01
N ASN A 266 -35.25 1.40 -24.87
CA ASN A 266 -36.21 1.77 -23.84
C ASN A 266 -35.69 2.97 -23.02
N GLY A 267 -36.27 3.17 -21.82
CA GLY A 267 -35.91 4.26 -20.92
C GLY A 267 -34.52 4.21 -20.31
N GLN A 268 -33.84 3.06 -20.38
CA GLN A 268 -32.52 2.81 -19.79
C GLN A 268 -31.57 2.13 -20.79
N LEU A 269 -31.99 1.94 -22.05
CA LEU A 269 -31.20 1.26 -23.08
C LEU A 269 -31.28 2.04 -24.39
N GLU A 270 -30.12 2.37 -24.97
CA GLU A 270 -29.96 2.99 -26.28
C GLU A 270 -29.08 2.09 -27.18
N LEU A 271 -29.46 1.94 -28.45
CA LEU A 271 -28.67 1.21 -29.44
C LEU A 271 -28.09 2.19 -30.46
N LYS A 272 -26.81 2.04 -30.78
CA LYS A 272 -26.15 2.76 -31.87
C LYS A 272 -25.32 1.79 -32.71
N SER A 273 -25.41 1.93 -34.01
CA SER A 273 -24.72 1.03 -34.94
C SER A 273 -23.22 1.31 -35.03
N SER A 274 -22.80 2.55 -34.76
CA SER A 274 -21.42 3.02 -34.93
C SER A 274 -21.10 4.22 -34.03
N LEU A 275 -19.81 4.40 -33.74
CA LEU A 275 -19.23 5.61 -33.13
C LEU A 275 -19.01 6.75 -34.13
N VAL A 276 -18.91 6.44 -35.42
CA VAL A 276 -18.48 7.36 -36.49
C VAL A 276 -19.60 7.65 -37.46
N PHE A 277 -20.36 6.62 -37.85
CA PHE A 277 -21.41 6.75 -38.84
C PHE A 277 -22.73 7.13 -38.18
N THR A 278 -23.35 8.20 -38.68
CA THR A 278 -24.69 8.60 -38.25
C THR A 278 -25.73 7.59 -38.69
N ALA A 279 -26.97 7.69 -38.17
CA ALA A 279 -28.08 6.85 -38.63
C ALA A 279 -28.34 6.93 -40.15
N LYS A 280 -27.88 8.00 -40.82
CA LYS A 280 -27.95 8.19 -42.27
C LYS A 280 -26.76 7.59 -43.03
N SER A 281 -25.88 6.86 -42.34
CA SER A 281 -24.62 6.30 -42.87
C SER A 281 -23.62 7.37 -43.35
N GLU A 282 -23.76 8.62 -42.89
CA GLU A 282 -22.77 9.68 -43.12
C GLU A 282 -21.57 9.45 -42.18
N GLN A 283 -20.35 9.47 -42.72
CA GLN A 283 -19.11 9.38 -41.92
C GLN A 283 -18.85 10.73 -41.23
N ASP A 284 -19.43 10.91 -40.05
CA ASP A 284 -19.37 12.16 -39.30
C ASP A 284 -19.30 11.86 -37.79
N ILE A 285 -18.07 11.68 -37.32
CA ILE A 285 -17.78 11.38 -35.92
C ILE A 285 -18.15 12.54 -34.99
N ASP A 286 -18.08 13.78 -35.46
CA ASP A 286 -18.38 14.96 -34.64
C ASP A 286 -19.88 15.06 -34.38
N LYS A 287 -20.70 14.73 -35.38
CA LYS A 287 -22.15 14.60 -35.21
C LYS A 287 -22.53 13.34 -34.42
N GLN A 288 -21.97 12.18 -34.76
CA GLN A 288 -22.35 10.92 -34.12
C GLN A 288 -21.87 10.84 -32.66
N LEU A 289 -20.56 10.93 -32.45
CA LEU A 289 -19.97 10.88 -31.11
C LEU A 289 -20.08 12.22 -30.38
N GLY A 290 -19.72 13.31 -31.05
CA GLY A 290 -19.68 14.64 -30.45
C GLY A 290 -21.04 15.29 -30.20
N ASN A 291 -22.13 14.78 -30.76
CA ASN A 291 -23.46 15.34 -30.53
C ASN A 291 -24.46 14.27 -30.09
N GLU A 292 -24.84 13.33 -30.96
CA GLU A 292 -25.89 12.35 -30.67
C GLU A 292 -25.59 11.52 -29.42
N LEU A 293 -24.39 10.91 -29.34
CA LEU A 293 -24.00 10.12 -28.17
C LEU A 293 -23.86 10.97 -26.89
N MET A 294 -23.33 12.19 -26.99
CA MET A 294 -23.21 13.07 -25.82
C MET A 294 -24.57 13.51 -25.28
N GLN A 295 -25.55 13.78 -26.15
CA GLN A 295 -26.93 14.05 -25.74
C GLN A 295 -27.52 12.88 -24.97
N GLN A 296 -27.30 11.65 -25.45
CA GLN A 296 -27.81 10.45 -24.77
C GLN A 296 -27.16 10.22 -23.41
N ILE A 297 -25.84 10.37 -23.32
CA ILE A 297 -25.11 10.25 -22.05
C ILE A 297 -25.63 11.30 -21.05
N ALA A 298 -25.76 12.56 -21.46
CA ALA A 298 -26.30 13.62 -20.60
C ALA A 298 -27.75 13.30 -20.17
N ALA A 299 -28.58 12.81 -21.09
CA ALA A 299 -29.96 12.46 -20.82
C ALA A 299 -30.11 11.33 -19.80
N PHE A 300 -29.28 10.28 -19.88
CA PHE A 300 -29.26 9.19 -18.90
C PHE A 300 -28.76 9.66 -17.54
N MET A 301 -27.67 10.43 -17.49
CA MET A 301 -27.16 11.00 -16.24
C MET A 301 -28.19 11.89 -15.55
N ASN A 302 -28.94 12.70 -16.32
CA ASN A 302 -30.00 13.55 -15.78
C ASN A 302 -31.31 12.82 -15.46
N ALA A 303 -31.41 11.53 -15.80
CA ALA A 303 -32.52 10.65 -15.49
C ALA A 303 -32.09 9.60 -14.45
N GLY A 304 -32.52 8.35 -14.61
CA GLY A 304 -32.21 7.22 -13.72
C GLY A 304 -31.02 6.37 -14.19
N GLY A 305 -30.13 6.91 -15.02
CA GLY A 305 -29.05 6.15 -15.65
C GLY A 305 -29.52 5.25 -16.79
N GLY A 306 -28.58 4.51 -17.38
CA GLY A 306 -28.83 3.59 -18.48
C GLY A 306 -27.56 3.04 -19.11
N CYS A 307 -27.72 2.31 -20.21
CA CYS A 307 -26.66 1.68 -20.99
C CYS A 307 -26.80 2.05 -22.47
N ILE A 308 -25.67 2.35 -23.12
CA ILE A 308 -25.59 2.59 -24.56
C ILE A 308 -24.77 1.47 -25.18
N TYR A 309 -25.37 0.70 -26.10
CA TYR A 309 -24.67 -0.32 -26.86
C TYR A 309 -24.29 0.22 -28.23
N ILE A 310 -23.00 0.19 -28.53
CA ILE A 310 -22.45 0.67 -29.79
C ILE A 310 -21.90 -0.52 -30.58
N GLY A 311 -22.33 -0.64 -31.84
CA GLY A 311 -22.16 -1.84 -32.66
C GLY A 311 -23.45 -2.67 -32.78
N TYR A 312 -24.61 -2.11 -32.41
CA TYR A 312 -25.93 -2.70 -32.60
C TYR A 312 -26.78 -1.83 -33.52
N ARG A 313 -27.45 -2.44 -34.50
CA ARG A 313 -28.51 -1.77 -35.25
C ARG A 313 -29.77 -1.62 -34.39
N ASP A 314 -30.64 -0.69 -34.75
CA ASP A 314 -31.92 -0.42 -34.07
C ASP A 314 -32.83 -1.66 -33.96
N ASN A 315 -32.62 -2.66 -34.83
CA ASN A 315 -33.33 -3.94 -34.82
C ASN A 315 -32.68 -5.01 -33.92
N GLY A 316 -31.65 -4.66 -33.13
CA GLY A 316 -30.91 -5.56 -32.25
C GLY A 316 -29.83 -6.41 -32.94
N THR A 317 -29.60 -6.25 -34.24
CA THR A 317 -28.57 -7.01 -34.96
C THR A 317 -27.16 -6.45 -34.71
N ILE A 318 -26.20 -7.33 -34.40
CA ILE A 318 -24.81 -6.95 -34.15
C ILE A 318 -24.08 -6.64 -35.47
N CYS A 319 -23.66 -5.38 -35.63
CA CYS A 319 -22.80 -4.93 -36.72
C CYS A 319 -21.34 -4.70 -36.29
N GLY A 320 -21.11 -4.45 -35.00
CA GLY A 320 -19.79 -4.20 -34.41
C GLY A 320 -19.18 -2.85 -34.79
N ILE A 321 -18.13 -2.46 -34.05
CA ILE A 321 -17.41 -1.18 -34.22
C ILE A 321 -16.07 -1.33 -34.95
N ASN A 322 -15.77 -2.51 -35.51
CA ASN A 322 -14.47 -2.78 -36.13
C ASN A 322 -14.15 -1.80 -37.28
N ASN A 323 -15.17 -1.35 -38.03
CA ASN A 323 -15.02 -0.39 -39.11
C ASN A 323 -14.81 1.06 -38.63
N ASP A 324 -15.08 1.33 -37.35
CA ASP A 324 -14.89 2.65 -36.74
C ASP A 324 -13.43 2.88 -36.34
N LEU A 325 -12.69 1.80 -36.03
CA LEU A 325 -11.30 1.85 -35.54
C LEU A 325 -10.35 2.67 -36.42
N PRO A 326 -10.35 2.53 -37.77
CA PRO A 326 -9.47 3.33 -38.62
C PRO A 326 -9.88 4.80 -38.70
N LEU A 327 -11.11 5.14 -38.31
CA LEU A 327 -11.73 6.45 -38.48
C LEU A 327 -11.78 7.28 -37.19
N LEU A 328 -11.21 6.79 -36.08
CA LEU A 328 -11.22 7.48 -34.78
C LEU A 328 -10.60 8.89 -34.83
N ASN A 329 -9.69 9.12 -35.78
CA ASN A 329 -8.98 10.37 -35.99
C ASN A 329 -9.60 11.25 -37.10
N SER A 330 -10.80 10.95 -37.60
CA SER A 330 -11.44 11.73 -38.67
C SER A 330 -12.21 12.96 -38.19
N SER A 331 -12.17 13.25 -36.89
CA SER A 331 -12.82 14.40 -36.27
C SER A 331 -12.16 15.70 -36.71
N GLN A 332 -12.98 16.72 -36.99
CA GLN A 332 -12.54 18.07 -37.30
C GLN A 332 -12.51 18.97 -36.05
N GLU A 333 -13.23 18.58 -35.00
CA GLU A 333 -13.31 19.31 -33.72
C GLU A 333 -12.28 18.83 -32.68
N ASP A 334 -11.71 17.64 -32.85
CA ASP A 334 -10.85 17.01 -31.87
C ASP A 334 -9.38 17.00 -32.29
N GLU A 335 -8.56 17.75 -31.57
CA GLU A 335 -7.13 17.93 -31.84
C GLU A 335 -6.27 16.73 -31.38
N TYR A 336 -6.84 15.80 -30.59
CA TYR A 336 -6.13 14.63 -30.09
C TYR A 336 -6.00 13.53 -31.15
N SER A 337 -4.87 12.80 -31.09
CA SER A 337 -4.64 11.60 -31.91
C SER A 337 -4.78 10.33 -31.07
N TYR A 338 -5.48 9.35 -31.62
CA TYR A 338 -5.85 8.10 -30.97
C TYR A 338 -5.27 6.91 -31.74
N LYS A 339 -4.86 5.88 -30.99
CA LYS A 339 -4.51 4.58 -31.59
C LYS A 339 -5.74 3.96 -32.24
N THR A 340 -5.58 3.30 -33.38
CA THR A 340 -6.68 2.62 -34.09
C THR A 340 -7.00 1.24 -33.49
N ASN A 341 -7.17 1.21 -32.16
CA ASN A 341 -7.45 0.02 -31.36
C ASN A 341 -8.54 0.33 -30.30
N LEU A 342 -8.94 -0.68 -29.50
CA LEU A 342 -10.00 -0.52 -28.49
C LEU A 342 -9.63 0.50 -27.41
N ASP A 343 -8.37 0.57 -26.99
CA ASP A 343 -7.91 1.60 -26.04
C ASP A 343 -8.12 3.01 -26.60
N GLY A 344 -7.88 3.21 -27.90
CA GLY A 344 -8.12 4.47 -28.59
C GLY A 344 -9.60 4.83 -28.67
N VAL A 345 -10.48 3.84 -28.84
CA VAL A 345 -11.95 4.04 -28.77
C VAL A 345 -12.34 4.57 -27.40
N GLU A 346 -11.92 3.89 -26.33
CA GLU A 346 -12.26 4.31 -24.97
C GLU A 346 -11.75 5.72 -24.68
N LEU A 347 -10.50 6.00 -25.03
CA LEU A 347 -9.88 7.30 -24.83
C LEU A 347 -10.62 8.41 -25.60
N LYS A 348 -11.04 8.16 -26.84
CA LYS A 348 -11.83 9.10 -27.65
C LYS A 348 -13.17 9.43 -26.99
N ILE A 349 -13.91 8.42 -26.51
CA ILE A 349 -15.18 8.62 -25.81
C ILE A 349 -14.95 9.44 -24.54
N ARG A 350 -13.98 9.05 -23.71
CA ARG A 350 -13.66 9.75 -22.45
C ARG A 350 -13.26 11.21 -22.67
N ASN A 351 -12.41 11.49 -23.65
CA ASN A 351 -12.02 12.85 -24.01
C ASN A 351 -13.21 13.68 -24.49
N THR A 352 -14.08 13.10 -25.32
CA THR A 352 -15.28 13.78 -25.81
C THR A 352 -16.25 14.11 -24.68
N VAL A 353 -16.48 13.17 -23.75
CA VAL A 353 -17.32 13.38 -22.57
C VAL A 353 -16.72 14.47 -21.68
N ALA A 354 -15.41 14.40 -21.40
CA ALA A 354 -14.74 15.41 -20.57
C ALA A 354 -14.85 16.81 -21.18
N ARG A 355 -14.73 16.94 -22.51
CA ARG A 355 -14.85 18.22 -23.23
C ARG A 355 -16.29 18.75 -23.26
N LYS A 356 -17.27 17.90 -23.55
CA LYS A 356 -18.66 18.32 -23.82
C LYS A 356 -19.58 18.26 -22.61
N LEU A 357 -19.39 17.31 -21.69
CA LEU A 357 -20.23 17.10 -20.49
C LEU A 357 -19.51 17.45 -19.18
N GLY A 358 -18.18 17.59 -19.24
CA GLY A 358 -17.35 17.93 -18.10
C GLY A 358 -16.72 16.72 -17.39
N GLY A 359 -15.69 17.00 -16.58
CA GLY A 359 -14.92 15.96 -15.89
C GLY A 359 -15.72 15.11 -14.92
N PHE A 360 -16.77 15.68 -14.31
CA PHE A 360 -17.66 14.97 -13.39
C PHE A 360 -18.48 13.87 -14.10
N ALA A 361 -19.08 14.18 -15.25
CA ALA A 361 -19.76 13.19 -16.08
C ALA A 361 -18.78 12.07 -16.50
N ASN A 362 -17.57 12.46 -16.95
CA ASN A 362 -16.56 11.48 -17.38
C ASN A 362 -16.13 10.53 -16.25
N SER A 363 -16.04 11.03 -15.01
CA SER A 363 -15.68 10.18 -13.88
C SER A 363 -16.79 9.24 -13.44
N LEU A 364 -18.05 9.40 -13.85
CA LEU A 364 -19.11 8.41 -13.59
C LEU A 364 -19.08 7.22 -14.57
N LEU A 365 -18.72 7.45 -15.83
CA LEU A 365 -18.86 6.47 -16.92
C LEU A 365 -17.99 5.22 -16.76
N ASP A 366 -18.58 4.07 -17.05
CA ASP A 366 -17.89 2.78 -17.20
C ASP A 366 -18.04 2.31 -18.67
N ILE A 367 -16.94 1.93 -19.31
CA ILE A 367 -16.88 1.56 -20.73
C ILE A 367 -16.29 0.17 -20.82
N GLN A 368 -17.00 -0.73 -21.51
CA GLN A 368 -16.64 -2.13 -21.65
C GLN A 368 -16.67 -2.55 -23.11
N PHE A 369 -15.84 -3.53 -23.48
CA PHE A 369 -15.83 -4.09 -24.82
C PHE A 369 -16.17 -5.58 -24.79
N GLN A 370 -17.08 -6.00 -25.66
CA GLN A 370 -17.49 -7.39 -25.80
C GLN A 370 -17.13 -7.89 -27.20
N LYS A 371 -16.43 -9.03 -27.27
CA LYS A 371 -16.14 -9.73 -28.53
C LYS A 371 -17.18 -10.81 -28.75
N THR A 372 -17.81 -10.83 -29.92
CA THR A 372 -18.75 -11.87 -30.31
C THR A 372 -18.02 -13.07 -30.91
N GLY A 373 -18.71 -14.22 -30.98
CA GLY A 373 -18.16 -15.45 -31.58
C GLY A 373 -17.78 -15.31 -33.06
N ASP A 374 -18.38 -14.37 -33.79
CA ASP A 374 -18.05 -14.01 -35.17
C ASP A 374 -16.95 -12.92 -35.30
N GLY A 375 -16.27 -12.59 -34.20
CA GLY A 375 -15.10 -11.69 -34.19
C GLY A 375 -15.42 -10.19 -34.24
N LYS A 376 -16.69 -9.80 -34.19
CA LYS A 376 -17.11 -8.40 -34.06
C LYS A 376 -16.89 -7.91 -32.64
N VAL A 377 -16.65 -6.61 -32.50
CA VAL A 377 -16.53 -5.95 -31.20
C VAL A 377 -17.70 -5.01 -30.98
N VAL A 378 -18.31 -5.08 -29.81
CA VAL A 378 -19.32 -4.13 -29.32
C VAL A 378 -18.70 -3.29 -28.21
N CYS A 379 -18.98 -1.99 -28.21
CA CYS A 379 -18.67 -1.09 -27.09
C CYS A 379 -19.93 -0.84 -26.26
N LEU A 380 -19.86 -1.07 -24.96
CA LEU A 380 -20.91 -0.82 -24.00
C LEU A 380 -20.50 0.38 -23.13
N VAL A 381 -21.33 1.42 -23.12
CA VAL A 381 -21.17 2.57 -22.24
C VAL A 381 -22.24 2.50 -21.15
N ILE A 382 -21.82 2.21 -19.92
CA ILE A 382 -22.68 2.21 -18.74
C ILE A 382 -22.68 3.63 -18.16
N VAL A 383 -23.89 4.19 -18.01
CA VAL A 383 -24.13 5.58 -17.62
C VAL A 383 -24.91 5.61 -16.31
N PRO A 384 -24.23 5.74 -15.15
CA PRO A 384 -24.92 5.91 -13.88
C PRO A 384 -25.72 7.22 -13.84
N PRO A 385 -26.83 7.30 -13.07
CA PRO A 385 -27.47 8.57 -12.81
C PRO A 385 -26.52 9.52 -12.08
N SER A 386 -26.67 10.80 -12.37
CA SER A 386 -25.90 11.88 -11.74
C SER A 386 -26.74 12.54 -10.65
N SER A 387 -26.12 12.83 -9.52
CA SER A 387 -26.67 13.68 -8.46
C SER A 387 -26.89 15.13 -8.88
N LYS A 388 -26.04 15.64 -9.77
CA LYS A 388 -26.08 17.02 -10.22
C LYS A 388 -26.57 17.10 -11.67
N PRO A 389 -27.23 18.21 -12.06
CA PRO A 389 -27.51 18.50 -13.46
C PRO A 389 -26.24 18.43 -14.33
N ILE A 390 -26.28 17.60 -15.37
CA ILE A 390 -25.24 17.51 -16.40
C ILE A 390 -25.66 18.36 -17.59
N TYR A 391 -24.81 19.32 -17.94
CA TYR A 391 -25.01 20.20 -19.08
C TYR A 391 -24.15 19.72 -20.26
N LEU A 392 -24.77 19.63 -21.43
CA LEU A 392 -24.05 19.54 -22.70
C LEU A 392 -23.58 20.94 -23.10
N GLU A 393 -22.27 21.07 -23.34
CA GLU A 393 -21.60 22.32 -23.74
C GLU A 393 -21.96 23.50 -22.83
N LYS A 394 -22.09 23.23 -21.53
CA LYS A 394 -22.39 24.18 -20.43
C LYS A 394 -23.76 24.88 -20.53
N THR A 395 -24.56 24.63 -21.56
CA THR A 395 -25.76 25.42 -21.86
C THR A 395 -27.04 24.60 -21.91
N ALA A 396 -26.98 23.37 -22.43
CA ALA A 396 -28.17 22.55 -22.67
C ALA A 396 -28.30 21.40 -21.67
N ILE A 397 -29.47 21.25 -21.06
CA ILE A 397 -29.80 20.08 -20.25
C ILE A 397 -30.65 19.15 -21.10
N TYR A 398 -30.25 17.88 -21.17
CA TYR A 398 -31.03 16.81 -21.77
C TYR A 398 -31.52 15.87 -20.68
N LYS A 399 -32.73 15.34 -20.80
CA LYS A 399 -33.30 14.35 -19.88
C LYS A 399 -33.99 13.26 -20.68
N ARG A 400 -33.84 12.01 -20.23
CA ARG A 400 -34.54 10.85 -20.81
C ARG A 400 -35.99 10.81 -20.34
N SER A 401 -36.93 10.67 -21.27
CA SER A 401 -38.37 10.51 -21.04
C SER A 401 -38.89 9.33 -21.86
N GLY A 402 -38.96 8.14 -21.25
CA GLY A 402 -39.18 6.91 -22.01
C GLY A 402 -38.02 6.64 -22.96
N ASN A 403 -38.27 6.22 -24.20
CA ASN A 403 -37.23 6.02 -25.21
C ASN A 403 -36.74 7.32 -25.90
N MET A 404 -37.19 8.49 -25.45
CA MET A 404 -36.85 9.77 -26.09
C MET A 404 -35.85 10.57 -25.25
N CYS A 405 -34.87 11.16 -25.95
CA CYS A 405 -33.98 12.19 -25.40
C CYS A 405 -34.60 13.57 -25.64
N GLN A 406 -34.92 14.31 -24.58
CA GLN A 406 -35.54 15.64 -24.67
C GLN A 406 -34.61 16.70 -24.10
N GLN A 407 -34.38 17.77 -24.85
CA GLN A 407 -33.75 18.98 -24.33
C GLN A 407 -34.75 19.77 -23.48
N LEU A 408 -34.41 20.04 -22.22
CA LEU A 408 -35.22 20.87 -21.33
C LEU A 408 -35.06 22.34 -21.71
N LYS A 409 -36.15 23.12 -21.66
CA LYS A 409 -36.13 24.56 -21.98
C LYS A 409 -36.95 25.38 -20.98
N GLY A 410 -36.53 26.63 -20.75
CA GLY A 410 -37.26 27.59 -19.91
C GLY A 410 -37.51 27.05 -18.51
N ASP A 411 -38.76 27.12 -18.05
CA ASP A 411 -39.18 26.74 -16.70
C ASP A 411 -38.93 25.25 -16.39
N GLU A 412 -38.85 24.37 -17.40
CA GLU A 412 -38.53 22.95 -17.20
C GLU A 412 -37.15 22.76 -16.58
N ILE A 413 -36.18 23.61 -16.92
CA ILE A 413 -34.84 23.60 -16.34
C ILE A 413 -34.93 23.97 -14.86
N THR A 414 -35.69 25.02 -14.53
CA THR A 414 -35.88 25.50 -13.16
C THR A 414 -36.52 24.42 -12.28
N PHE A 415 -37.61 23.81 -12.75
CA PHE A 415 -38.27 22.72 -12.02
C PHE A 415 -37.38 21.49 -11.86
N PHE A 416 -36.64 21.13 -12.90
CA PHE A 416 -35.67 20.03 -12.84
C PHE A 416 -34.59 20.27 -11.79
N ILE A 417 -34.01 21.48 -11.75
CA ILE A 417 -32.99 21.84 -10.77
C ILE A 417 -33.57 21.81 -9.35
N ILE A 418 -34.77 22.38 -9.13
CA ILE A 418 -35.43 22.37 -7.81
C ILE A 418 -35.74 20.95 -7.34
N ASP A 419 -36.29 20.09 -8.21
CA ASP A 419 -36.57 18.68 -7.90
C ASP A 419 -35.30 17.93 -7.52
N ARG A 420 -34.20 18.16 -8.25
CA ARG A 420 -32.91 17.54 -7.98
C ARG A 420 -32.32 18.02 -6.65
N MET A 421 -32.35 19.32 -6.35
CA MET A 421 -31.86 19.88 -5.09
C MET A 421 -32.65 19.41 -3.86
N LYS A 422 -33.95 19.11 -4.01
CA LYS A 422 -34.77 18.56 -2.92
C LYS A 422 -34.37 17.14 -2.51
N ARG A 423 -33.74 16.37 -3.40
CA ARG A 423 -33.26 15.00 -3.09
C ARG A 423 -31.99 15.00 -2.23
N ASP A 424 -31.17 16.04 -2.33
CA ASP A 424 -29.94 16.24 -1.56
C ASP A 424 -30.17 16.76 -0.12
N LEU A 425 -31.39 17.14 0.24
CA LEU A 425 -31.69 17.61 1.60
C LEU A 425 -31.87 16.41 2.56
N PRO A 426 -31.23 16.41 3.75
CA PRO A 426 -31.46 15.37 4.74
C PRO A 426 -32.94 15.33 5.10
N LYS A 427 -33.55 14.13 5.06
CA LYS A 427 -34.89 13.91 5.62
C LYS A 427 -34.81 14.17 7.13
N ILE A 428 -35.24 15.35 7.55
CA ILE A 428 -35.43 15.65 8.96
C ILE A 428 -36.75 14.98 9.35
N ASP A 429 -36.67 13.85 10.08
CA ASP A 429 -37.81 13.40 10.88
C ASP A 429 -37.99 14.42 12.00
N LEU A 430 -38.86 15.40 11.75
CA LEU A 430 -39.31 16.33 12.76
C LEU A 430 -40.31 15.59 13.64
N ASP A 431 -39.83 15.06 14.76
CA ASP A 431 -40.67 14.72 15.91
C ASP A 431 -41.19 16.06 16.50
N PRO A 432 -42.50 16.38 16.40
CA PRO A 432 -43.01 17.69 16.78
C PRO A 432 -42.86 18.03 18.28
N ASP A 433 -42.59 17.03 19.11
CA ASP A 433 -42.73 17.15 20.56
C ASP A 433 -41.42 17.36 21.33
N ASN A 434 -40.25 17.25 20.69
CA ASN A 434 -38.96 17.28 21.41
C ASN A 434 -38.00 18.38 20.93
N MET A 435 -38.44 19.64 21.06
CA MET A 435 -37.54 20.78 21.04
C MET A 435 -37.35 21.32 22.47
N THR A 436 -36.33 20.82 23.19
CA THR A 436 -35.72 21.59 24.28
C THR A 436 -34.28 21.17 24.55
N LEU A 437 -33.36 22.12 24.37
CA LEU A 437 -31.97 22.01 24.80
C LEU A 437 -31.88 22.19 26.32
N LYS A 438 -31.28 21.22 27.03
CA LYS A 438 -30.70 21.45 28.37
C LYS A 438 -29.37 20.73 28.55
N VAL A 439 -28.38 21.51 28.97
CA VAL A 439 -27.06 21.13 29.47
C VAL A 439 -27.19 20.82 30.97
N GLU A 440 -26.59 19.72 31.45
CA GLU A 440 -25.66 19.66 32.61
C GLU A 440 -25.38 18.23 33.16
N LYS A 441 -24.08 17.97 33.40
CA LYS A 441 -23.38 17.31 34.53
C LYS A 441 -23.55 15.80 34.89
N THR A 442 -22.44 15.09 34.65
CA THR A 442 -21.58 14.28 35.55
C THR A 442 -22.12 13.17 36.49
N GLU A 443 -21.28 12.11 36.57
CA GLU A 443 -21.17 11.00 37.57
C GLU A 443 -21.91 9.70 37.20
N LYS A 444 -21.39 8.48 37.38
CA LYS A 444 -20.13 7.91 37.91
C LYS A 444 -20.09 6.44 37.44
N ILE A 445 -18.90 5.88 37.30
CA ILE A 445 -18.64 4.45 37.01
C ILE A 445 -18.67 3.67 38.33
N THR A 446 -19.20 2.45 38.31
CA THR A 446 -18.88 1.41 39.31
C THR A 446 -18.27 0.19 38.62
N GLU A 447 -17.08 -0.15 39.09
CA GLU A 447 -16.30 -1.35 38.77
C GLU A 447 -16.92 -2.60 39.42
N LYS A 448 -16.86 -3.74 38.73
CA LYS A 448 -16.78 -5.06 39.36
C LYS A 448 -15.83 -5.97 38.58
N ASP A 449 -15.00 -6.62 39.37
CA ASP A 449 -14.26 -7.85 39.12
C ASP A 449 -12.91 -7.75 38.39
N LYS A 450 -11.88 -7.50 39.21
CA LYS A 450 -10.49 -7.93 39.00
C LYS A 450 -10.33 -9.33 39.63
N GLU A 451 -9.76 -10.27 38.89
CA GLU A 451 -8.97 -11.37 39.45
C GLU A 451 -7.55 -11.36 38.87
N GLU A 452 -6.61 -11.69 39.76
CA GLU A 452 -5.17 -11.45 39.69
C GLU A 452 -4.40 -12.55 38.93
N VAL A 453 -3.27 -12.17 38.32
CA VAL A 453 -2.18 -13.10 37.98
C VAL A 453 -0.92 -12.66 38.71
N LYS A 454 -0.33 -13.60 39.45
CA LYS A 454 0.89 -13.49 40.27
C LYS A 454 2.12 -13.07 39.46
N VAL A 455 2.93 -12.23 40.10
CA VAL A 455 4.27 -11.78 39.70
C VAL A 455 5.31 -12.86 40.04
N LEU A 456 6.27 -13.07 39.15
CA LEU A 456 7.60 -13.62 39.44
C LEU A 456 8.66 -12.72 38.76
N PRO A 457 9.90 -12.68 39.30
CA PRO A 457 10.76 -11.49 39.35
C PRO A 457 11.54 -11.20 38.07
N GLU A 458 12.04 -9.96 37.96
CA GLU A 458 12.88 -9.46 36.87
C GLU A 458 14.28 -10.12 36.88
N PRO A 459 14.87 -10.45 35.72
CA PRO A 459 16.32 -10.51 35.57
C PRO A 459 16.87 -9.14 35.12
N ASP A 460 17.94 -8.71 35.78
CA ASP A 460 18.57 -7.40 35.60
C ASP A 460 19.57 -7.37 34.41
N ALA A 461 19.51 -6.25 33.69
CA ALA A 461 20.39 -5.60 32.71
C ALA A 461 21.75 -6.21 32.26
N SER A 462 22.00 -6.16 30.94
CA SER A 462 23.38 -6.08 30.39
C SER A 462 23.91 -4.64 30.32
N THR A 463 25.01 -4.44 31.03
CA THR A 463 26.23 -3.71 30.62
C THR A 463 26.09 -2.28 30.08
N ARG A 464 26.04 -1.31 30.99
CA ARG A 464 26.76 -0.02 30.92
C ARG A 464 27.12 0.38 32.34
N SER A 465 28.40 0.70 32.60
CA SER A 465 28.98 1.21 33.85
C SER A 465 27.93 1.84 34.79
N GLU A 466 27.71 1.22 35.97
CA GLU A 466 26.70 1.66 36.94
C GLU A 466 27.02 3.08 37.45
N ALA A 467 26.41 4.06 36.79
CA ALA A 467 26.36 5.41 37.29
C ALA A 467 25.61 5.41 38.63
N ALA A 468 26.13 6.16 39.62
CA ALA A 468 25.58 6.21 40.96
C ALA A 468 24.03 6.40 40.98
N PRO A 469 23.31 5.68 41.86
CA PRO A 469 21.86 5.75 41.94
C PRO A 469 21.41 7.16 42.28
N TRP A 470 20.48 7.69 41.49
CA TRP A 470 19.98 9.05 41.60
C TRP A 470 18.70 9.12 42.45
N CYS A 471 17.67 8.39 42.07
CA CYS A 471 16.42 8.28 42.82
C CYS A 471 15.58 7.09 42.34
N CYS A 472 14.53 6.75 43.07
CA CYS A 472 13.54 5.75 42.69
C CYS A 472 12.20 6.43 42.39
N PHE A 473 11.58 6.10 41.27
CA PHE A 473 10.19 6.43 40.98
C PHE A 473 9.30 5.26 41.39
N THR A 474 8.27 5.54 42.18
CA THR A 474 7.29 4.55 42.63
C THR A 474 5.95 4.84 41.98
N PHE A 475 5.40 3.85 41.29
CA PHE A 475 4.09 3.90 40.64
C PHE A 475 3.07 3.18 41.52
N TYR A 476 1.92 3.81 41.78
CA TYR A 476 0.86 3.26 42.63
C TYR A 476 -0.33 2.77 41.80
N ARG A 477 -1.05 1.76 42.29
CA ARG A 477 -2.22 1.15 41.61
C ARG A 477 -3.33 2.16 41.28
N THR A 478 -3.43 3.24 42.04
CA THR A 478 -4.43 4.32 41.91
C THR A 478 -4.03 5.42 40.91
N GLY A 479 -2.88 5.29 40.25
CA GLY A 479 -2.44 6.22 39.20
C GLY A 479 -1.49 7.31 39.67
N GLU A 480 -1.17 7.38 40.96
CA GLU A 480 -0.15 8.29 41.48
C GLU A 480 1.27 7.83 41.14
N ILE A 481 2.19 8.79 41.17
CA ILE A 481 3.62 8.57 41.12
C ILE A 481 4.30 9.36 42.26
N SER A 482 5.33 8.79 42.86
CA SER A 482 6.19 9.49 43.83
C SER A 482 7.66 9.26 43.53
N ARG A 483 8.50 10.04 44.20
CA ARG A 483 9.95 9.88 44.18
C ARG A 483 10.50 9.67 45.58
N GLN A 484 11.40 8.71 45.74
CA GLN A 484 12.14 8.45 46.97
C GLN A 484 13.62 8.14 46.65
N LYS A 485 14.46 8.04 47.68
CA LYS A 485 15.84 7.55 47.52
C LYS A 485 15.86 6.03 47.38
N ASP A 486 15.10 5.36 48.23
CA ASP A 486 14.96 3.92 48.29
C ASP A 486 13.60 3.47 47.75
N PRO A 487 13.48 2.24 47.23
CA PRO A 487 12.19 1.68 46.79
C PRO A 487 11.17 1.66 47.94
N VAL A 488 9.92 1.95 47.62
CA VAL A 488 8.82 1.86 48.59
C VAL A 488 8.14 0.51 48.45
N ASN A 489 7.97 -0.20 49.56
CA ASN A 489 7.25 -1.45 49.62
C ASN A 489 5.90 -1.21 50.32
N GLY A 490 4.80 -1.47 49.63
CA GLY A 490 3.44 -1.27 50.13
C GLY A 490 2.42 -1.96 49.24
N GLY A 491 1.26 -2.35 49.79
CA GLY A 491 0.24 -3.09 49.03
C GLY A 491 -0.39 -2.31 47.86
N ASP A 492 -0.29 -0.99 47.90
CA ASP A 492 -0.75 -0.07 46.85
C ASP A 492 0.32 0.24 45.79
N VAL A 493 1.56 -0.23 45.99
CA VAL A 493 2.66 -0.05 45.03
C VAL A 493 2.50 -1.05 43.87
N LEU A 494 2.64 -0.54 42.65
CA LEU A 494 2.59 -1.32 41.42
C LEU A 494 4.00 -1.63 40.90
N ALA A 495 4.89 -0.64 40.88
CA ALA A 495 6.25 -0.81 40.38
C ALA A 495 7.20 0.23 41.01
N ASN A 496 8.46 -0.16 41.19
CA ASN A 496 9.55 0.73 41.59
C ASN A 496 10.62 0.72 40.50
N ILE A 497 11.02 1.89 40.01
CA ILE A 497 12.07 2.02 38.99
C ILE A 497 13.21 2.84 39.56
N ARG A 498 14.39 2.22 39.68
CA ARG A 498 15.63 2.91 40.09
C ARG A 498 16.23 3.65 38.90
N LEU A 499 16.46 4.93 39.08
CA LEU A 499 17.09 5.82 38.11
C LEU A 499 18.52 6.15 38.55
N THR A 500 19.42 6.25 37.59
CA THR A 500 20.84 6.56 37.72
C THR A 500 21.13 8.01 37.34
N ALA A 501 22.37 8.48 37.54
CA ALA A 501 22.77 9.81 37.07
C ALA A 501 22.58 10.02 35.55
N ASN A 502 22.66 8.95 34.75
CA ASN A 502 22.48 9.00 33.29
C ASN A 502 21.03 9.33 32.89
N ASP A 503 20.05 8.99 33.74
CA ASP A 503 18.63 9.24 33.49
C ASP A 503 18.24 10.72 33.62
N LYS A 504 19.17 11.57 34.07
CA LYS A 504 19.03 13.04 34.03
C LYS A 504 19.22 13.62 32.62
N ASN A 505 19.78 12.83 31.70
CA ASN A 505 20.08 13.27 30.35
C ASN A 505 18.79 13.58 29.58
N LYS A 506 18.79 14.64 28.76
CA LYS A 506 17.69 14.97 27.85
C LYS A 506 17.35 13.84 26.85
N LYS A 507 18.31 12.97 26.54
CA LYS A 507 18.12 11.80 25.67
C LYS A 507 17.62 10.55 26.40
N ALA A 508 17.54 10.56 27.74
CA ALA A 508 16.96 9.45 28.48
C ALA A 508 15.44 9.39 28.26
N ARG A 509 14.90 8.16 28.22
CA ARG A 509 13.48 7.88 28.02
C ARG A 509 13.01 6.83 29.03
N LEU A 510 11.84 7.08 29.61
CA LEU A 510 11.10 6.14 30.44
C LEU A 510 9.81 5.78 29.72
N LEU A 511 9.63 4.49 29.46
CA LEU A 511 8.55 3.92 28.67
C LEU A 511 7.58 3.21 29.60
N LEU A 512 6.31 3.63 29.59
CA LEU A 512 5.21 2.99 30.32
C LEU A 512 4.35 2.24 29.30
N CYS A 513 4.48 0.91 29.26
CA CYS A 513 3.88 0.06 28.24
C CYS A 513 2.57 -0.56 28.73
N TYR A 514 1.49 -0.37 27.99
CA TYR A 514 0.15 -0.83 28.35
C TYR A 514 -0.32 -1.99 27.49
N ASP A 515 -1.22 -2.81 28.02
CA ASP A 515 -1.80 -3.97 27.34
C ASP A 515 -2.74 -3.64 26.19
N ASN A 516 -3.23 -2.41 26.17
CA ASN A 516 -4.05 -1.87 25.10
C ASN A 516 -3.24 -1.44 23.86
N GLY A 517 -1.95 -1.82 23.78
CA GLY A 517 -1.09 -1.52 22.65
C GLY A 517 -0.62 -0.06 22.59
N ARG A 518 -0.67 0.65 23.73
CA ARG A 518 -0.22 2.04 23.85
C ARG A 518 0.95 2.21 24.80
N ILE A 519 1.74 3.26 24.57
CA ILE A 519 2.95 3.55 25.35
C ILE A 519 3.07 5.04 25.66
N ASN A 520 3.27 5.36 26.94
CA ASN A 520 3.67 6.71 27.36
C ASN A 520 5.19 6.78 27.44
N ILE A 521 5.77 7.78 26.80
CA ILE A 521 7.21 8.01 26.79
C ILE A 521 7.48 9.35 27.43
N VAL A 522 8.31 9.41 28.47
CA VAL A 522 8.67 10.65 29.16
C VAL A 522 10.17 10.75 29.39
N ASN A 523 10.68 11.96 29.57
CA ASN A 523 12.04 12.15 30.07
C ASN A 523 12.04 12.09 31.61
N PRO A 524 12.77 11.15 32.26
CA PRO A 524 12.80 11.04 33.72
C PRO A 524 13.29 12.32 34.43
N GLY A 525 14.26 13.00 33.83
CA GLY A 525 14.80 14.28 34.29
C GLY A 525 13.75 15.39 34.36
N GLU A 526 12.86 15.45 33.37
CA GLU A 526 11.76 16.42 33.31
C GLU A 526 10.65 16.04 34.30
N VAL A 527 10.28 14.75 34.41
CA VAL A 527 9.33 14.28 35.42
C VAL A 527 9.80 14.63 36.83
N TYR A 528 11.08 14.44 37.11
CA TYR A 528 11.69 14.82 38.38
C TYR A 528 11.49 16.32 38.68
N LYS A 529 11.79 17.19 37.71
CA LYS A 529 11.80 18.65 37.90
C LYS A 529 10.39 19.23 37.97
N GLU A 530 9.52 18.82 37.05
CA GLU A 530 8.21 19.46 36.85
C GLU A 530 7.12 18.89 37.75
N LYS A 531 7.25 17.61 38.15
CA LYS A 531 6.21 16.91 38.92
C LYS A 531 6.69 16.40 40.27
N LEU A 532 7.87 15.79 40.33
CA LEU A 532 8.35 15.04 41.51
C LEU A 532 9.39 15.78 42.37
N ALA A 533 9.34 17.11 42.37
CA ALA A 533 10.31 17.95 43.08
C ALA A 533 10.38 17.64 44.59
N LYS A 534 9.26 17.32 45.24
CA LYS A 534 9.21 16.97 46.68
C LYS A 534 9.29 15.46 46.88
N SER A 535 10.33 15.02 47.60
CA SER A 535 10.53 13.60 47.95
C SER A 535 9.36 13.08 48.80
N GLY A 536 8.90 11.86 48.54
CA GLY A 536 7.88 11.16 49.32
C GLY A 536 6.44 11.62 49.09
N LYS A 537 6.20 12.76 48.40
CA LYS A 537 4.84 13.20 48.06
C LYS A 537 4.29 12.36 46.90
N LYS A 538 3.07 11.83 47.05
CA LYS A 538 2.31 11.20 45.97
C LYS A 538 1.66 12.27 45.10
N TYR A 539 1.89 12.21 43.79
CA TYR A 539 1.31 13.12 42.81
C TYR A 539 0.31 12.36 41.96
N SER A 540 -0.93 12.86 41.89
CA SER A 540 -1.98 12.31 41.04
C SER A 540 -1.65 12.46 39.55
N ASN A 541 -2.38 11.69 38.72
CA ASN A 541 -2.21 11.66 37.28
C ASN A 541 -0.78 11.27 36.84
N GLY A 542 -0.11 10.43 37.64
CA GLY A 542 1.27 10.02 37.44
C GLY A 542 1.47 9.07 36.27
N TRP A 543 0.45 8.29 35.93
CA TRP A 543 0.40 7.40 34.77
C TRP A 543 -1.05 7.06 34.41
N ASN A 544 -1.29 6.40 33.28
CA ASN A 544 -2.64 6.07 32.84
C ASN A 544 -3.18 4.82 33.56
N ALA A 545 -3.78 5.00 34.73
CA ALA A 545 -4.37 3.92 35.52
C ALA A 545 -5.63 3.29 34.90
N LYS A 546 -6.18 3.87 33.82
CA LYS A 546 -7.33 3.28 33.10
C LYS A 546 -6.93 2.12 32.19
N ALA A 547 -5.64 1.96 31.91
CA ALA A 547 -5.08 0.87 31.11
C ALA A 547 -4.18 -0.01 31.99
N LYS A 548 -4.10 -1.30 31.71
CA LYS A 548 -3.26 -2.21 32.49
C LYS A 548 -1.82 -2.05 32.05
N LEU A 549 -0.96 -1.64 32.97
CA LEU A 549 0.47 -1.52 32.76
C LEU A 549 1.10 -2.91 32.68
N ILE A 550 1.79 -3.21 31.59
CA ILE A 550 2.52 -4.47 31.38
C ILE A 550 3.95 -4.35 31.89
N LYS A 551 4.67 -3.29 31.48
CA LYS A 551 6.11 -3.16 31.72
C LYS A 551 6.53 -1.70 31.75
N ILE A 552 7.58 -1.41 32.52
CA ILE A 552 8.25 -0.10 32.51
C ILE A 552 9.68 -0.30 32.05
N LEU A 553 10.12 0.42 31.02
CA LEU A 553 11.43 0.26 30.41
C LEU A 553 12.23 1.57 30.48
N ARG A 554 13.54 1.44 30.74
CA ARG A 554 14.52 2.54 30.68
C ARG A 554 15.35 2.38 29.42
N CYS A 555 15.56 3.48 28.69
CA CYS A 555 16.35 3.45 27.46
C CYS A 555 16.83 4.85 27.05
N SER A 556 17.70 4.90 26.05
CA SER A 556 18.07 6.10 25.33
C SER A 556 17.11 6.36 24.16
N GLU A 557 17.00 7.61 23.74
CA GLU A 557 16.29 8.03 22.53
C GLU A 557 16.77 7.32 21.26
N SER A 558 18.06 6.96 21.22
CA SER A 558 18.69 6.23 20.11
C SER A 558 18.32 4.76 20.05
N ASP A 559 17.80 4.19 21.13
CA ASP A 559 17.59 2.75 21.25
C ASP A 559 16.36 2.28 20.44
N LEU A 560 16.28 0.97 20.27
CA LEU A 560 15.21 0.30 19.56
C LEU A 560 14.27 -0.38 20.55
N LEU A 561 12.96 -0.22 20.36
CA LEU A 561 11.92 -0.93 21.09
C LEU A 561 11.49 -2.15 20.29
N VAL A 562 11.77 -3.34 20.80
CA VAL A 562 11.28 -4.60 20.24
C VAL A 562 9.96 -4.97 20.91
N ILE A 563 8.97 -5.30 20.10
CA ILE A 563 7.60 -5.59 20.49
C ILE A 563 7.25 -6.99 20.01
N HIS A 564 6.87 -7.85 20.94
CA HIS A 564 6.33 -9.17 20.66
C HIS A 564 4.82 -9.16 20.85
N SER A 565 4.09 -9.60 19.83
CA SER A 565 2.64 -9.65 19.85
C SER A 565 2.12 -10.96 19.26
N VAL A 566 0.86 -11.28 19.51
CA VAL A 566 0.20 -12.49 19.01
C VAL A 566 -1.12 -12.11 18.37
N LYS A 567 -1.33 -12.53 17.12
CA LYS A 567 -2.57 -12.32 16.38
C LYS A 567 -3.73 -13.14 16.96
N PRO A 568 -5.00 -12.79 16.65
CA PRO A 568 -6.16 -13.59 17.06
C PRO A 568 -6.10 -15.06 16.62
N ASP A 569 -5.45 -15.34 15.49
CA ASP A 569 -5.23 -16.70 14.96
C ASP A 569 -4.10 -17.48 15.68
N GLY A 570 -3.47 -16.89 16.71
CA GLY A 570 -2.37 -17.49 17.47
C GLY A 570 -0.98 -17.26 16.88
N THR A 571 -0.86 -16.61 15.72
CA THR A 571 0.44 -16.35 15.09
C THR A 571 1.28 -15.37 15.92
N ALA A 572 2.46 -15.79 16.34
CA ALA A 572 3.42 -14.94 17.03
C ALA A 572 4.11 -13.98 16.05
N MET A 573 4.15 -12.71 16.42
CA MET A 573 4.67 -11.59 15.63
C MET A 573 5.75 -10.84 16.41
N ALA A 574 6.72 -10.27 15.71
CA ALA A 574 7.75 -9.41 16.29
C ALA A 574 8.05 -8.20 15.40
N LYS A 575 8.32 -7.05 16.02
CA LYS A 575 8.88 -5.87 15.34
C LYS A 575 9.84 -5.10 16.22
N ALA A 576 10.74 -4.35 15.61
CA ALA A 576 11.61 -3.38 16.26
C ALA A 576 11.32 -1.98 15.71
N VAL A 577 11.19 -0.98 16.57
CA VAL A 577 10.92 0.42 16.18
C VAL A 577 11.87 1.35 16.90
N ALA A 578 12.41 2.36 16.23
CA ALA A 578 13.25 3.37 16.88
C ALA A 578 12.44 4.19 17.90
N ILE A 579 12.97 4.35 19.11
CA ILE A 579 12.28 5.10 20.17
C ILE A 579 12.07 6.56 19.79
N ALA A 580 12.99 7.14 19.03
CA ALA A 580 12.88 8.48 18.45
C ALA A 580 11.62 8.69 17.58
N ASN A 581 10.99 7.62 17.08
CA ASN A 581 9.78 7.73 16.27
C ASN A 581 8.53 8.04 17.11
N TYR A 582 8.57 7.81 18.42
CA TYR A 582 7.42 8.04 19.30
C TYR A 582 7.47 9.44 19.94
N ALA A 583 6.30 10.08 20.08
CA ALA A 583 6.23 11.39 20.70
C ALA A 583 6.51 11.30 22.21
N VAL A 584 7.38 12.19 22.70
CA VAL A 584 7.64 12.34 24.14
C VAL A 584 6.50 13.14 24.76
N HIS A 585 5.90 12.57 25.80
CA HIS A 585 4.76 13.13 26.50
C HIS A 585 5.22 14.13 27.55
N ASN A 586 4.39 15.15 27.76
CA ASN A 586 4.60 16.12 28.84
C ASN A 586 4.47 15.42 30.22
N PRO A 587 5.42 15.62 31.16
CA PRO A 587 5.35 15.05 32.51
C PRO A 587 4.04 15.31 33.27
N LEU A 588 3.38 16.43 33.00
CA LEU A 588 2.13 16.82 33.64
C LEU A 588 0.91 16.05 33.09
N SER A 589 1.05 15.45 31.91
CA SER A 589 -0.04 14.79 31.16
C SER A 589 0.16 13.28 30.99
N MET A 590 0.91 12.63 31.90
CA MET A 590 1.22 11.18 31.84
C MET A 590 0.01 10.24 31.98
N GLN A 591 -1.16 10.77 32.32
CA GLN A 591 -2.45 10.07 32.39
C GLN A 591 -3.16 9.91 31.04
N THR A 592 -2.64 10.54 29.97
CA THR A 592 -3.21 10.40 28.62
C THR A 592 -2.97 9.00 28.06
N GLN A 593 -3.70 8.67 26.98
CA GLN A 593 -3.71 7.32 26.41
C GLN A 593 -2.37 6.87 25.81
N GLY A 594 -1.47 7.79 25.45
CA GLY A 594 -0.15 7.46 24.90
C GLY A 594 -0.10 7.23 23.40
N ASN A 595 1.13 7.03 22.91
CA ASN A 595 1.37 6.64 21.52
C ASN A 595 0.82 5.24 21.27
N GLU A 596 0.12 5.03 20.16
CA GLU A 596 -0.28 3.68 19.73
C GLU A 596 0.91 3.00 19.05
N PHE A 597 1.25 1.79 19.50
CA PHE A 597 2.32 0.99 18.90
C PHE A 597 1.83 -0.35 18.35
N VAL A 598 0.71 -0.90 18.82
CA VAL A 598 0.02 -2.04 18.19
C VAL A 598 -1.50 -1.82 18.31
N LYS A 599 -2.25 -2.00 17.22
CA LYS A 599 -3.71 -2.03 17.26
C LYS A 599 -4.19 -3.36 17.81
N LEU A 600 -5.01 -3.33 18.86
CA LEU A 600 -5.53 -4.55 19.50
C LEU A 600 -6.38 -5.42 18.58
N GLU A 601 -7.02 -4.80 17.59
CA GLU A 601 -7.77 -5.50 16.52
C GLU A 601 -6.85 -6.44 15.72
N LEU A 602 -5.55 -6.13 15.64
CA LEU A 602 -4.57 -6.86 14.84
C LEU A 602 -3.78 -7.87 15.66
N ALA A 603 -3.35 -7.50 16.87
CA ALA A 603 -2.63 -8.40 17.77
C ALA A 603 -2.63 -7.93 19.22
N LYS A 604 -2.52 -8.89 20.13
CA LYS A 604 -2.31 -8.64 21.57
C LYS A 604 -0.81 -8.60 21.87
N VAL A 605 -0.37 -7.56 22.58
CA VAL A 605 1.04 -7.44 23.00
C VAL A 605 1.33 -8.40 24.14
N VAL A 606 2.44 -9.13 24.03
CA VAL A 606 2.84 -10.14 25.01
C VAL A 606 4.12 -9.75 25.75
N ASN A 607 5.10 -9.14 25.04
CA ASN A 607 6.34 -8.69 25.67
C ASN A 607 6.92 -7.47 24.93
N LEU A 608 7.70 -6.66 25.65
CA LEU A 608 8.51 -5.57 25.11
C LEU A 608 9.90 -5.57 25.73
N GLU A 609 10.90 -5.19 24.92
CA GLU A 609 12.29 -5.05 25.34
C GLU A 609 12.97 -3.91 24.60
N CYS A 610 13.92 -3.25 25.25
CA CYS A 610 14.74 -2.21 24.64
C CYS A 610 16.10 -2.80 24.27
N VAL A 611 16.54 -2.51 23.05
CA VAL A 611 17.81 -3.00 22.51
C VAL A 611 18.65 -1.80 22.07
N PRO A 612 19.97 -1.78 22.38
CA PRO A 612 20.86 -0.72 21.94
C PRO A 612 20.83 -0.51 20.42
N ALA A 613 20.94 0.75 19.99
CA ALA A 613 20.94 1.12 18.57
C ALA A 613 21.94 0.34 17.70
N GLU A 614 23.11 0.02 18.26
CA GLU A 614 24.19 -0.75 17.64
C GLU A 614 23.79 -2.19 17.28
N SER A 615 22.76 -2.74 17.92
CA SER A 615 22.21 -4.05 17.57
C SER A 615 21.27 -4.02 16.37
N GLY A 616 20.97 -2.83 15.83
CA GLY A 616 20.01 -2.63 14.75
C GLY A 616 20.29 -3.43 13.48
N SER A 617 21.56 -3.69 13.16
CA SER A 617 21.95 -4.54 12.02
C SER A 617 21.49 -6.00 12.21
N TYR A 618 21.58 -6.53 13.42
CA TYR A 618 21.23 -7.91 13.76
C TYR A 618 19.71 -8.16 13.86
N ILE A 619 18.93 -7.10 14.09
CA ILE A 619 17.45 -7.16 14.16
C ILE A 619 16.77 -6.40 13.02
N SER A 620 17.54 -6.05 11.98
CA SER A 620 17.07 -5.30 10.81
C SER A 620 15.87 -5.96 10.13
N ARG A 621 15.82 -7.30 10.10
CA ARG A 621 14.72 -8.10 9.52
C ARG A 621 13.36 -7.91 10.20
N ILE A 622 13.33 -7.41 11.44
CA ILE A 622 12.09 -7.07 12.14
C ILE A 622 11.92 -5.56 12.32
N PHE A 623 12.85 -4.74 11.80
CA PHE A 623 12.85 -3.30 11.99
C PHE A 623 11.78 -2.62 11.13
N ILE A 624 10.98 -1.75 11.76
CA ILE A 624 9.91 -1.00 11.11
C ILE A 624 10.16 0.49 11.33
N ARG A 625 10.33 1.23 10.22
CA ARG A 625 10.55 2.68 10.25
C ARG A 625 9.27 3.48 10.52
N SER A 626 8.11 2.88 10.28
CA SER A 626 6.79 3.53 10.42
C SER A 626 6.19 3.41 11.84
N LYS A 627 5.42 4.43 12.26
CA LYS A 627 4.67 4.46 13.54
C LYS A 627 3.41 3.58 13.54
N ASN A 628 3.10 2.93 12.41
CA ASN A 628 1.86 2.21 12.23
C ASN A 628 1.67 1.16 13.34
N GLY A 629 0.46 1.06 13.89
CA GLY A 629 0.05 0.05 14.88
C GLY A 629 0.06 -1.40 14.35
N HIS A 630 0.86 -1.67 13.33
CA HIS A 630 1.08 -2.97 12.71
C HIS A 630 1.77 -3.94 13.69
N PRO A 631 1.37 -5.21 13.78
CA PRO A 631 1.88 -6.16 14.79
C PRO A 631 3.31 -6.66 14.53
N GLY A 632 3.84 -6.49 13.31
CA GLY A 632 5.20 -6.88 12.94
C GLY A 632 5.23 -8.02 11.93
N TYR A 633 6.31 -8.80 11.94
CA TYR A 633 6.53 -9.94 11.06
C TYR A 633 6.35 -11.26 11.82
N PRO A 634 5.89 -12.36 11.16
CA PRO A 634 5.72 -13.64 11.82
C PRO A 634 7.06 -14.19 12.32
N VAL A 635 7.12 -14.55 13.61
CA VAL A 635 8.33 -15.05 14.28
C VAL A 635 8.87 -16.34 13.64
N GLN A 636 8.00 -17.14 13.01
CA GLN A 636 8.34 -18.41 12.39
C GLN A 636 8.95 -18.30 10.97
N SER A 637 8.91 -17.11 10.36
CA SER A 637 9.51 -16.90 9.03
C SER A 637 11.03 -17.12 9.07
N ASN A 638 11.60 -17.61 7.95
CA ASN A 638 13.05 -17.78 7.83
C ASN A 638 13.79 -16.45 8.12
N ASP A 639 13.21 -15.33 7.67
CA ASP A 639 13.76 -13.98 7.86
C ASP A 639 13.78 -13.52 9.33
N CYS A 640 12.79 -13.89 10.14
CA CYS A 640 12.71 -13.49 11.55
C CYS A 640 13.52 -14.42 12.48
N ARG A 641 13.77 -15.66 12.07
CA ARG A 641 14.45 -16.66 12.92
C ARG A 641 15.83 -16.21 13.39
N ASN A 642 16.60 -15.54 12.53
CA ASN A 642 17.94 -15.04 12.86
C ASN A 642 17.89 -13.88 13.85
N ALA A 643 16.98 -12.92 13.65
CA ALA A 643 16.78 -11.80 14.58
C ALA A 643 16.32 -12.32 15.96
N MET A 644 15.39 -13.27 15.98
CA MET A 644 14.89 -13.89 17.22
C MET A 644 15.97 -14.71 17.94
N SER A 645 16.84 -15.41 17.19
CA SER A 645 17.99 -16.13 17.74
C SER A 645 19.00 -15.17 18.38
N PHE A 646 19.28 -14.04 17.72
CA PHE A 646 20.13 -12.99 18.27
C PHE A 646 19.53 -12.39 19.55
N LEU A 647 18.25 -12.03 19.57
CA LEU A 647 17.58 -11.48 20.76
C LEU A 647 17.57 -12.47 21.92
N LYS A 648 17.35 -13.77 21.65
CA LYS A 648 17.49 -14.83 22.66
C LYS A 648 18.90 -14.95 23.21
N LYS A 649 19.93 -14.81 22.37
CA LYS A 649 21.35 -14.82 22.81
C LYS A 649 21.69 -13.57 23.61
N LEU A 650 21.14 -12.42 23.25
CA LEU A 650 21.30 -11.17 23.99
C LEU A 650 20.67 -11.28 25.40
N HIS A 651 19.46 -11.82 25.48
CA HIS A 651 18.80 -12.14 26.77
C HIS A 651 19.57 -13.17 27.60
N ARG A 652 20.14 -14.21 26.99
CA ARG A 652 20.98 -15.16 27.74
C ARG A 652 22.26 -14.53 28.27
N ARG A 653 22.87 -13.61 27.52
CA ARG A 653 24.08 -12.89 27.99
C ARG A 653 23.77 -11.95 29.16
N THR A 654 22.59 -11.32 29.16
CA THR A 654 22.13 -10.50 30.30
C THR A 654 21.87 -11.37 31.54
N GLU A 655 21.35 -12.60 31.37
CA GLU A 655 21.06 -13.54 32.47
C GLU A 655 22.31 -14.31 32.97
N THR A 656 23.27 -14.68 32.10
CA THR A 656 24.49 -15.37 32.55
C THR A 656 25.49 -14.45 33.25
N ASP A 657 25.45 -13.13 32.99
CA ASP A 657 26.21 -12.15 33.77
C ASP A 657 25.58 -11.90 35.15
N SER A 658 24.30 -12.23 35.36
CA SER A 658 23.67 -12.23 36.69
C SER A 658 23.95 -13.52 37.47
N ASP A 659 24.03 -14.68 36.82
CA ASP A 659 24.31 -15.97 37.48
C ASP A 659 25.80 -16.22 37.76
N ALA A 660 26.72 -15.46 37.13
CA ALA A 660 28.16 -15.54 37.40
C ALA A 660 28.61 -14.73 38.64
N ARG A 661 27.67 -14.20 39.43
CA ARG A 661 27.91 -13.36 40.61
C ARG A 661 26.99 -13.65 41.80
N ASP A 662 26.60 -14.91 41.97
CA ASP A 662 26.23 -15.43 43.30
C ASP A 662 27.44 -16.09 43.99
#